data_AF-A0A367ADQ2-F1
#
_entry.id   AF-A0A367ADQ2-F1
#
_cell.length_a   1.000
_cell.length_b   1.000
_cell.length_c   1.000
_cell.angle_alpha   90.00
_cell.angle_beta   90.00
_cell.angle_gamma   90.00
#
_symmetry.space_group_name_H-M   'P 1'
#
loop_
_entity.id
_entity.type
_entity.pdbx_description
1 polymer ?
#
loop_
_entity_poly.entity_id
_entity_poly.type
_entity_poly.pdbx_seq_one_letter_code
_entity_poly.pdbx_strand_id
1 'polypeptide(L)'
;MPSQRSPRRPGRIAGLLLVAVLLAVVAATVVSLRPPSPAPGDAPAGGFSAARAFEQVEVVAAETHVAGSAAGARVVEHLVDRLTDLGLDTRVQNAVGAGQWSPGEAEMARVRNVVGVLPGSEPTGRLFLMAHHDSVETGPGASDDASGVAALLETVRALTEGPALRNDVVVVLTDAEEACLCGAQAFAAAHPLAAEGGVVLNFEARGTTGPPIMFETSLGNADLAGVFADAAPHPVASSFAVEVYRALPNDTDFSVLLRDGDFTGMNTAFIDGAAGYHTPQDTPENLDRRTLQAMGDNALALTRALGDADLATLDEPGDQDATYFPVLGEIVRYPGSLVWPLAVAALVAVAGFVLVLARRGIATLRRSAAGAGLALLPLALAPLAVQGMWALLVRIRPGYADMIDPWRPGWFRLAAVALVAAVVLAWYALVRRRVGGAALVAGALVWSAVLGVVLAAVAPGGSYLAAWPALAGALTGIVVALAPAGPVRLLAALVSGAVAAAVLAPTVALFLPALGLSAGAAPALVATLLALALLPAVELLFPDPDGAAGRWSAAAVPGVAAVLAAACVVVGLQVDRFGAATPVPSQLVYALDTDSGEAWWASGESSPGDHTGRYVDRRGELPVDFPYLAGRELALGDAEAAALAPPEVTVLSDAEVGGRREVTVQVTPRRDGVRLVALDIRADGGTIARARVDGWAVPEEAVGRSSLWLTVHAPRADGVQVAFSVEGDGPVALRVVDGSDGLRGLPGFEARPEGVDAAGTHSSDLVVVSGTTSLGRVRP
;
A
#
# COMPACT_ATOMS: atom_id res chain seq x y z
N MET A 1 62.80 -24.65 -9.61
CA MET A 1 61.56 -23.95 -9.20
C MET A 1 60.37 -24.67 -9.83
N PRO A 2 59.50 -25.33 -9.04
CA PRO A 2 58.35 -26.02 -9.59
C PRO A 2 57.32 -24.99 -10.05
N SER A 3 56.82 -25.16 -11.28
CA SER A 3 55.72 -24.40 -11.86
C SER A 3 54.49 -24.50 -10.94
N GLN A 4 54.17 -23.42 -10.22
CA GLN A 4 52.90 -23.30 -9.52
C GLN A 4 51.79 -23.33 -10.58
N ARG A 5 51.17 -24.50 -10.75
CA ARG A 5 49.91 -24.62 -11.50
C ARG A 5 48.93 -23.66 -10.83
N SER A 6 48.54 -22.62 -11.56
CA SER A 6 47.48 -21.71 -11.13
C SER A 6 46.28 -22.56 -10.67
N PRO A 7 45.71 -22.31 -9.48
CA PRO A 7 44.58 -23.11 -9.00
C PRO A 7 43.49 -23.08 -10.07
N ARG A 8 43.12 -24.28 -10.57
CA ARG A 8 42.17 -24.42 -11.67
C ARG A 8 40.84 -23.80 -11.27
N ARG A 9 40.40 -22.79 -12.03
CA ARG A 9 39.07 -22.21 -11.93
C ARG A 9 38.03 -23.33 -12.08
N PRO A 10 36.94 -23.33 -11.28
CA PRO A 10 35.85 -24.29 -11.48
C PRO A 10 35.37 -24.28 -12.93
N GLY A 11 35.02 -25.46 -13.46
CA GLY A 11 34.50 -25.57 -14.83
C GLY A 11 33.13 -24.91 -14.98
N ARG A 12 32.77 -24.53 -16.21
CA ARG A 12 31.47 -23.88 -16.52
C ARG A 12 30.26 -24.69 -16.05
N ILE A 13 30.35 -26.02 -16.07
CA ILE A 13 29.29 -26.92 -15.58
C ILE A 13 29.03 -26.68 -14.09
N ALA A 14 30.08 -26.56 -13.27
CA ALA A 14 29.94 -26.26 -11.85
C ALA A 14 29.34 -24.87 -11.62
N GLY A 15 29.70 -23.88 -12.44
CA GLY A 15 29.09 -22.55 -12.42
C GLY A 15 27.59 -22.58 -12.75
N LEU A 16 27.20 -23.34 -13.79
CA LEU A 16 25.79 -23.51 -14.17
C LEU A 16 24.98 -24.19 -13.06
N LEU A 17 25.52 -25.25 -12.45
CA LEU A 17 24.89 -25.92 -11.31
C LEU A 17 24.73 -24.97 -10.12
N LEU A 18 25.75 -24.17 -9.81
CA LEU A 18 25.68 -23.18 -8.73
C LEU A 18 24.58 -22.13 -8.99
N VAL A 19 24.53 -21.56 -10.20
CA VAL A 19 23.49 -20.59 -10.56
C VAL A 19 22.12 -21.24 -10.51
N ALA A 20 21.96 -22.48 -10.97
CA ALA A 20 20.70 -23.21 -10.87
C ALA A 20 20.26 -23.41 -9.40
N VAL A 21 21.19 -23.75 -8.50
CA VAL A 21 20.90 -23.85 -7.05
C VAL A 21 20.48 -22.49 -6.48
N LEU A 22 21.18 -21.40 -6.83
CA LEU A 22 20.83 -20.06 -6.34
C LEU A 22 19.47 -19.59 -6.88
N LEU A 23 19.14 -19.89 -8.13
CA LEU A 23 17.81 -19.65 -8.69
C LEU A 23 16.74 -20.49 -8.00
N ALA A 24 17.06 -21.72 -7.59
CA ALA A 24 16.16 -22.55 -6.80
C ALA A 24 15.94 -21.97 -5.39
N VAL A 25 16.96 -21.38 -4.75
CA VAL A 25 16.81 -20.65 -3.48
C VAL A 25 15.92 -19.43 -3.66
N VAL A 26 16.17 -18.61 -4.70
CA VAL A 26 15.29 -17.46 -5.04
C VAL A 26 13.85 -17.93 -5.23
N ALA A 27 13.64 -18.99 -6.02
CA ALA A 27 12.31 -19.54 -6.27
C ALA A 27 11.66 -20.08 -4.99
N ALA A 28 12.40 -20.79 -4.13
CA ALA A 28 11.90 -21.31 -2.86
C ALA A 28 11.45 -20.19 -1.92
N THR A 29 12.25 -19.13 -1.77
CA THR A 29 11.89 -17.99 -0.93
C THR A 29 10.67 -17.25 -1.48
N VAL A 30 10.57 -17.03 -2.80
CA VAL A 30 9.39 -16.37 -3.39
C VAL A 30 8.15 -17.26 -3.32
N VAL A 31 8.28 -18.57 -3.52
CA VAL A 31 7.16 -19.52 -3.39
C VAL A 31 6.68 -19.62 -1.95
N SER A 32 7.57 -19.48 -0.97
CA SER A 32 7.19 -19.50 0.45
C SER A 32 6.30 -18.33 0.89
N LEU A 33 6.19 -17.27 0.08
CA LEU A 33 5.28 -16.16 0.31
C LEU A 33 3.86 -16.44 -0.20
N ARG A 34 3.61 -17.57 -0.86
CA ARG A 34 2.30 -17.83 -1.48
C ARG A 34 1.28 -18.25 -0.42
N PRO A 35 0.06 -17.72 -0.48
CA PRO A 35 -1.03 -18.20 0.37
C PRO A 35 -1.33 -19.70 0.17
N PRO A 36 -1.85 -20.39 1.21
CA PRO A 36 -2.16 -21.82 1.17
C PRO A 36 -3.38 -22.10 0.28
N SER A 37 -3.72 -23.38 0.08
CA SER A 37 -5.00 -23.72 -0.57
C SER A 37 -6.18 -23.42 0.36
N PRO A 38 -7.34 -22.98 -0.16
CA PRO A 38 -8.49 -22.65 0.69
C PRO A 38 -9.07 -23.92 1.32
N ALA A 39 -9.41 -23.84 2.60
CA ALA A 39 -10.08 -24.93 3.30
C ALA A 39 -11.57 -25.00 2.90
N PRO A 40 -12.16 -26.21 2.83
CA PRO A 40 -13.55 -26.41 2.46
C PRO A 40 -14.52 -26.05 3.62
N GLY A 41 -15.82 -25.98 3.34
CA GLY A 41 -16.85 -25.60 4.31
C GLY A 41 -17.01 -26.60 5.47
N ASP A 42 -16.64 -27.86 5.25
CA ASP A 42 -16.64 -28.95 6.24
C ASP A 42 -15.31 -29.10 7.00
N ALA A 43 -14.40 -28.11 6.88
CA ALA A 43 -13.19 -28.05 7.69
C ALA A 43 -13.54 -28.02 9.20
N PRO A 44 -12.64 -28.52 10.09
CA PRO A 44 -12.90 -28.59 11.53
C PRO A 44 -13.44 -27.29 12.12
N ALA A 45 -14.40 -27.39 13.04
CA ALA A 45 -15.13 -26.23 13.60
C ALA A 45 -14.21 -25.21 14.29
N GLY A 46 -13.17 -25.68 15.00
CA GLY A 46 -12.18 -24.82 15.64
C GLY A 46 -11.09 -24.26 14.70
N GLY A 47 -11.15 -24.55 13.40
CA GLY A 47 -10.25 -23.98 12.39
C GLY A 47 -10.94 -22.92 11.53
N PHE A 48 -10.14 -22.08 10.88
CA PHE A 48 -10.63 -21.13 9.89
C PHE A 48 -10.95 -21.84 8.57
N SER A 49 -12.05 -21.46 7.92
CA SER A 49 -12.40 -21.92 6.57
C SER A 49 -12.67 -20.74 5.64
N ALA A 50 -11.85 -20.61 4.61
CA ALA A 50 -12.10 -19.64 3.54
C ALA A 50 -13.44 -19.89 2.84
N ALA A 51 -13.93 -21.13 2.75
CA ALA A 51 -15.25 -21.39 2.16
C ALA A 51 -16.39 -20.79 3.00
N ARG A 52 -16.34 -20.93 4.34
CA ARG A 52 -17.35 -20.32 5.25
C ARG A 52 -17.25 -18.80 5.29
N ALA A 53 -16.02 -18.27 5.33
CA ALA A 53 -15.78 -16.84 5.27
C ALA A 53 -16.28 -16.25 3.93
N PHE A 54 -16.05 -16.93 2.81
CA PHE A 54 -16.45 -16.46 1.49
C PHE A 54 -17.97 -16.32 1.33
N GLU A 55 -18.79 -17.09 2.07
CA GLU A 55 -20.25 -16.86 2.12
C GLU A 55 -20.59 -15.47 2.70
N GLN A 56 -19.76 -14.94 3.60
CA GLN A 56 -19.94 -13.57 4.11
C GLN A 56 -19.51 -12.53 3.08
N VAL A 57 -18.42 -12.79 2.34
CA VAL A 57 -17.99 -11.92 1.23
C VAL A 57 -19.10 -11.78 0.19
N GLU A 58 -19.76 -12.87 -0.19
CA GLU A 58 -20.86 -12.86 -1.16
C GLU A 58 -22.07 -12.05 -0.69
N VAL A 59 -22.30 -11.93 0.63
CA VAL A 59 -23.41 -11.15 1.20
C VAL A 59 -23.05 -9.68 1.34
N VAL A 60 -21.88 -9.37 1.90
CA VAL A 60 -21.43 -7.99 2.14
C VAL A 60 -21.18 -7.29 0.81
N ALA A 61 -20.44 -7.93 -0.11
CA ALA A 61 -20.11 -7.41 -1.43
C ALA A 61 -21.12 -7.81 -2.52
N ALA A 62 -22.40 -8.00 -2.15
CA ALA A 62 -23.47 -8.27 -3.11
C ALA A 62 -23.75 -7.08 -4.04
N GLU A 63 -23.54 -5.87 -3.54
CA GLU A 63 -23.70 -4.59 -4.25
C GLU A 63 -22.83 -3.52 -3.58
N THR A 64 -22.59 -2.41 -4.27
CA THR A 64 -21.94 -1.21 -3.70
C THR A 64 -22.71 -0.69 -2.49
N HIS A 65 -22.00 -0.49 -1.37
CA HIS A 65 -22.57 -0.22 -0.06
C HIS A 65 -21.83 0.89 0.69
N VAL A 66 -21.66 2.02 0.02
CA VAL A 66 -21.07 3.25 0.56
C VAL A 66 -21.75 3.70 1.86
N ALA A 67 -21.01 4.42 2.71
CA ALA A 67 -21.54 4.99 3.94
C ALA A 67 -22.86 5.77 3.72
N GLY A 68 -23.83 5.56 4.60
CA GLY A 68 -25.17 6.18 4.52
C GLY A 68 -26.12 5.60 3.45
N SER A 69 -25.68 4.65 2.62
CA SER A 69 -26.54 4.01 1.63
C SER A 69 -27.52 3.00 2.24
N ALA A 70 -28.57 2.66 1.49
CA ALA A 70 -29.51 1.61 1.89
C ALA A 70 -28.86 0.21 1.88
N ALA A 71 -27.86 -0.01 1.02
CA ALA A 71 -27.08 -1.25 1.00
C ALA A 71 -26.18 -1.35 2.24
N GLY A 72 -25.46 -0.28 2.60
CA GLY A 72 -24.69 -0.23 3.84
C GLY A 72 -25.56 -0.47 5.09
N ALA A 73 -26.80 0.03 5.09
CA ALA A 73 -27.74 -0.28 6.16
C ALA A 73 -28.09 -1.77 6.29
N ARG A 74 -28.22 -2.49 5.16
CA ARG A 74 -28.43 -3.95 5.15
C ARG A 74 -27.18 -4.71 5.60
N VAL A 75 -26.00 -4.24 5.21
CA VAL A 75 -24.71 -4.78 5.68
C VAL A 75 -24.64 -4.66 7.21
N VAL A 76 -24.91 -3.48 7.78
CA VAL A 76 -24.93 -3.28 9.23
C VAL A 76 -25.92 -4.22 9.93
N GLU A 77 -27.14 -4.39 9.40
CA GLU A 77 -28.14 -5.32 9.95
C GLU A 77 -27.63 -6.76 9.94
N HIS A 78 -27.08 -7.22 8.81
CA HIS A 78 -26.48 -8.54 8.68
C HIS A 78 -25.34 -8.74 9.68
N LEU A 79 -24.43 -7.78 9.82
CA LEU A 79 -23.29 -7.88 10.74
C LEU A 79 -23.72 -7.96 12.21
N VAL A 80 -24.73 -7.17 12.59
CA VAL A 80 -25.33 -7.23 13.94
C VAL A 80 -25.92 -8.61 14.20
N ASP A 81 -26.71 -9.14 13.28
CA ASP A 81 -27.31 -10.47 13.39
C ASP A 81 -26.24 -11.55 13.52
N ARG A 82 -25.21 -11.51 12.66
CA ARG A 82 -24.12 -12.51 12.67
C ARG A 82 -23.31 -12.49 13.96
N LEU A 83 -22.90 -11.33 14.47
CA LEU A 83 -22.14 -11.26 15.72
C LEU A 83 -23.00 -11.65 16.93
N THR A 84 -24.29 -11.29 16.93
CA THR A 84 -25.24 -11.68 17.98
C THR A 84 -25.48 -13.19 17.99
N ASP A 85 -25.66 -13.82 16.83
CA ASP A 85 -25.82 -15.27 16.68
C ASP A 85 -24.57 -16.04 17.14
N LEU A 86 -23.39 -15.43 17.02
CA LEU A 86 -22.13 -15.95 17.56
C LEU A 86 -21.98 -15.72 19.07
N GLY A 87 -22.91 -15.02 19.72
CA GLY A 87 -22.97 -14.84 21.17
C GLY A 87 -22.26 -13.59 21.71
N LEU A 88 -21.95 -12.60 20.86
CA LEU A 88 -21.29 -11.36 21.28
C LEU A 88 -22.31 -10.32 21.77
N ASP A 89 -21.96 -9.52 22.77
CA ASP A 89 -22.71 -8.30 23.12
C ASP A 89 -22.48 -7.26 22.02
N THR A 90 -23.41 -7.21 21.07
CA THR A 90 -23.26 -6.45 19.82
C THR A 90 -24.13 -5.19 19.83
N ARG A 91 -23.53 -4.06 19.47
CA ARG A 91 -24.16 -2.75 19.45
C ARG A 91 -23.73 -1.95 18.25
N VAL A 92 -24.63 -1.13 17.74
CA VAL A 92 -24.31 -0.14 16.70
C VAL A 92 -23.96 1.18 17.38
N GLN A 93 -22.73 1.65 17.19
CA GLN A 93 -22.33 3.00 17.56
C GLN A 93 -22.81 3.96 16.46
N ASN A 94 -23.81 4.78 16.78
CA ASN A 94 -24.23 5.89 15.93
C ASN A 94 -23.48 7.14 16.39
N ALA A 95 -22.60 7.67 15.54
CA ALA A 95 -21.76 8.81 15.88
C ALA A 95 -21.46 9.68 14.64
N VAL A 96 -20.69 10.74 14.85
CA VAL A 96 -20.09 11.52 13.75
C VAL A 96 -18.58 11.45 13.90
N GLY A 97 -17.94 10.92 12.86
CA GLY A 97 -16.49 11.00 12.69
C GLY A 97 -16.10 12.35 12.12
N ALA A 98 -14.92 12.85 12.51
CA ALA A 98 -14.41 14.12 12.03
C ALA A 98 -12.89 14.09 11.95
N GLY A 99 -12.37 14.32 10.75
CA GLY A 99 -10.95 14.28 10.42
C GLY A 99 -10.48 15.61 9.86
N GLN A 100 -9.19 15.87 10.03
CA GLN A 100 -8.50 16.99 9.40
C GLN A 100 -7.31 16.46 8.59
N TRP A 101 -7.28 16.78 7.30
CA TRP A 101 -6.20 16.39 6.40
C TRP A 101 -5.26 17.55 6.07
N SER A 102 -5.80 18.77 6.02
CA SER A 102 -5.04 20.00 5.77
C SER A 102 -5.53 21.17 6.62
N PRO A 103 -4.69 22.19 6.86
CA PRO A 103 -5.11 23.35 7.62
C PRO A 103 -6.20 24.15 6.88
N GLY A 104 -7.36 24.33 7.53
CA GLY A 104 -8.53 24.96 6.90
C GLY A 104 -9.49 23.97 6.21
N GLU A 105 -9.24 22.67 6.31
CA GLU A 105 -10.06 21.63 5.71
C GLU A 105 -10.49 20.60 6.76
N ALA A 106 -11.75 20.19 6.72
CA ALA A 106 -12.28 19.14 7.57
C ALA A 106 -13.21 18.23 6.78
N GLU A 107 -13.18 16.94 7.10
CA GLU A 107 -14.08 15.94 6.57
C GLU A 107 -14.85 15.29 7.71
N MET A 108 -16.14 15.05 7.51
CA MET A 108 -17.02 14.49 8.53
C MET A 108 -18.01 13.52 7.91
N ALA A 109 -18.38 12.47 8.64
CA ALA A 109 -19.43 11.55 8.23
C ALA A 109 -20.25 11.09 9.43
N ARG A 110 -21.54 10.84 9.20
CA ARG A 110 -22.35 10.07 10.15
C ARG A 110 -22.05 8.61 9.96
N VAL A 111 -21.67 7.94 11.04
CA VAL A 111 -21.17 6.56 10.99
C VAL A 111 -22.01 5.64 11.83
N ARG A 112 -22.11 4.38 11.38
CA ARG A 112 -22.77 3.26 12.06
C ARG A 112 -21.76 2.13 12.24
N ASN A 113 -20.81 2.30 13.16
CA ASN A 113 -19.87 1.22 13.48
C ASN A 113 -20.62 0.07 14.17
N VAL A 114 -20.26 -1.18 13.85
CA VAL A 114 -20.78 -2.38 14.53
C VAL A 114 -19.72 -2.88 15.50
N VAL A 115 -20.04 -2.87 16.80
CA VAL A 115 -19.11 -3.22 17.86
C VAL A 115 -19.65 -4.43 18.63
N GLY A 116 -18.88 -5.51 18.66
CA GLY A 116 -19.24 -6.76 19.37
C GLY A 116 -18.20 -7.15 20.40
N VAL A 117 -18.62 -7.51 21.61
CA VAL A 117 -17.70 -7.97 22.68
C VAL A 117 -17.88 -9.47 22.93
N LEU A 118 -16.80 -10.22 22.77
CA LEU A 118 -16.66 -11.59 23.26
C LEU A 118 -15.91 -11.53 24.61
N PRO A 119 -16.59 -11.80 25.75
CA PRO A 119 -15.98 -11.65 27.06
C PRO A 119 -14.87 -12.68 27.30
N GLY A 120 -13.76 -12.20 27.86
CA GLY A 120 -12.67 -13.03 28.37
C GLY A 120 -13.00 -13.66 29.71
N SER A 121 -12.15 -14.58 30.14
CA SER A 121 -12.27 -15.29 31.42
C SER A 121 -11.63 -14.52 32.57
N GLU A 122 -10.45 -13.93 32.36
CA GLU A 122 -9.67 -13.19 33.35
C GLU A 122 -8.90 -12.03 32.67
N PRO A 123 -9.60 -10.99 32.18
CA PRO A 123 -8.97 -10.00 31.30
C PRO A 123 -7.88 -9.18 31.98
N THR A 124 -6.78 -8.98 31.25
CA THR A 124 -5.70 -8.03 31.56
C THR A 124 -5.74 -6.76 30.72
N GLY A 125 -6.47 -6.81 29.59
CA GLY A 125 -6.69 -5.70 28.68
C GLY A 125 -7.72 -6.11 27.63
N ARG A 126 -7.79 -5.35 26.54
CA ARG A 126 -8.68 -5.62 25.40
C ARG A 126 -7.88 -5.84 24.12
N LEU A 127 -8.28 -6.87 23.37
CA LEU A 127 -7.82 -7.11 22.01
C LEU A 127 -8.90 -6.65 21.02
N PHE A 128 -8.56 -5.69 20.17
CA PHE A 128 -9.46 -5.17 19.14
C PHE A 128 -9.18 -5.87 17.82
N LEU A 129 -10.24 -6.33 17.16
CA LEU A 129 -10.20 -6.86 15.79
C LEU A 129 -10.95 -5.88 14.89
N MET A 130 -10.27 -5.32 13.90
CA MET A 130 -10.78 -4.22 13.07
C MET A 130 -10.73 -4.56 11.57
N ALA A 131 -11.76 -4.09 10.88
CA ALA A 131 -11.96 -4.11 9.43
C ALA A 131 -13.09 -3.11 9.11
N HIS A 132 -13.06 -2.44 7.97
CA HIS A 132 -14.17 -1.57 7.56
C HIS A 132 -15.24 -2.34 6.79
N HIS A 133 -16.50 -1.92 6.91
CA HIS A 133 -17.62 -2.59 6.25
C HIS A 133 -18.26 -1.77 5.13
N ASP A 134 -17.87 -0.50 4.93
CA ASP A 134 -18.31 0.28 3.78
C ASP A 134 -17.44 -0.01 2.55
N SER A 135 -17.99 0.22 1.35
CA SER A 135 -17.25 0.14 0.09
C SER A 135 -17.03 1.53 -0.51
N VAL A 136 -16.06 1.66 -1.41
CA VAL A 136 -16.04 2.75 -2.40
C VAL A 136 -17.31 2.81 -3.25
N GLU A 137 -17.47 3.91 -3.97
CA GLU A 137 -18.66 4.22 -4.74
C GLU A 137 -18.68 3.56 -6.13
N THR A 138 -17.51 3.13 -6.59
CA THR A 138 -17.30 2.52 -7.91
C THR A 138 -17.47 1.00 -7.91
N GLY A 139 -17.37 0.34 -6.75
CA GLY A 139 -17.30 -1.13 -6.69
C GLY A 139 -18.00 -1.73 -5.47
N PRO A 140 -18.22 -3.06 -5.46
CA PRO A 140 -18.90 -3.73 -4.36
C PRO A 140 -17.98 -4.13 -3.19
N GLY A 141 -16.65 -3.96 -3.30
CA GLY A 141 -15.75 -4.09 -2.15
C GLY A 141 -15.52 -5.53 -1.65
N ALA A 142 -15.43 -6.52 -2.56
CA ALA A 142 -15.27 -7.91 -2.16
C ALA A 142 -13.91 -8.20 -1.50
N SER A 143 -12.85 -7.59 -2.01
CA SER A 143 -11.55 -7.59 -1.34
C SER A 143 -11.53 -6.51 -0.27
N ASP A 144 -12.07 -5.33 -0.59
CA ASP A 144 -11.93 -4.07 0.14
C ASP A 144 -13.27 -3.54 0.71
N ASP A 145 -13.63 -3.85 1.95
CA ASP A 145 -12.99 -4.82 2.84
C ASP A 145 -13.96 -5.90 3.37
N ALA A 146 -14.86 -6.38 2.50
CA ALA A 146 -15.67 -7.55 2.81
C ALA A 146 -14.81 -8.77 3.18
N SER A 147 -13.56 -8.82 2.71
CA SER A 147 -12.63 -9.90 3.00
C SER A 147 -12.10 -9.86 4.45
N GLY A 148 -11.73 -8.69 4.98
CA GLY A 148 -11.36 -8.50 6.39
C GLY A 148 -12.55 -8.75 7.30
N VAL A 149 -13.73 -8.18 6.99
CA VAL A 149 -14.99 -8.45 7.70
C VAL A 149 -15.27 -9.96 7.79
N ALA A 150 -15.21 -10.66 6.65
CA ALA A 150 -15.43 -12.10 6.60
C ALA A 150 -14.38 -12.89 7.40
N ALA A 151 -13.11 -12.47 7.35
CA ALA A 151 -12.04 -13.09 8.12
C ALA A 151 -12.29 -12.97 9.63
N LEU A 152 -12.79 -11.82 10.10
CA LEU A 152 -13.12 -11.59 11.50
C LEU A 152 -14.34 -12.40 11.94
N LEU A 153 -15.42 -12.43 11.14
CA LEU A 153 -16.63 -13.21 11.46
C LEU A 153 -16.33 -14.71 11.61
N GLU A 154 -15.57 -15.30 10.68
CA GLU A 154 -15.18 -16.70 10.75
C GLU A 154 -14.14 -16.96 11.86
N THR A 155 -13.26 -16.00 12.16
CA THR A 155 -12.34 -16.07 13.30
C THR A 155 -13.12 -16.17 14.60
N VAL A 156 -14.07 -15.27 14.84
CA VAL A 156 -14.92 -15.27 16.03
C VAL A 156 -15.73 -16.57 16.14
N ARG A 157 -16.32 -17.05 15.05
CA ARG A 157 -16.99 -18.36 15.02
C ARG A 157 -16.07 -19.51 15.41
N ALA A 158 -14.81 -19.50 14.98
CA ALA A 158 -13.85 -20.53 15.36
C ALA A 158 -13.37 -20.42 16.82
N LEU A 159 -13.44 -19.24 17.44
CA LEU A 159 -13.12 -19.03 18.86
C LEU A 159 -14.21 -19.57 19.78
N THR A 160 -15.49 -19.47 19.40
CA THR A 160 -16.62 -19.95 20.22
C THR A 160 -16.69 -21.47 20.34
N GLU A 161 -15.94 -22.21 19.52
CA GLU A 161 -15.77 -23.67 19.59
C GLU A 161 -14.68 -24.09 20.61
N GLY A 162 -13.92 -23.13 21.15
CA GLY A 162 -12.80 -23.35 22.08
C GLY A 162 -13.10 -22.88 23.51
N PRO A 163 -12.12 -23.00 24.43
CA PRO A 163 -12.20 -22.35 25.73
C PRO A 163 -12.23 -20.83 25.56
N ALA A 164 -12.88 -20.13 26.51
CA ALA A 164 -12.82 -18.68 26.57
C ALA A 164 -11.36 -18.21 26.71
N LEU A 165 -11.00 -17.19 25.94
CA LEU A 165 -9.68 -16.56 26.01
C LEU A 165 -9.52 -15.84 27.35
N ARG A 166 -8.28 -15.48 27.69
CA ARG A 166 -8.01 -14.68 28.89
C ARG A 166 -8.65 -13.29 28.79
N ASN A 167 -8.37 -12.57 27.71
CA ASN A 167 -8.76 -11.18 27.49
C ASN A 167 -10.07 -11.05 26.72
N ASP A 168 -10.72 -9.90 26.88
CA ASP A 168 -11.87 -9.53 26.06
C ASP A 168 -11.43 -9.33 24.60
N VAL A 169 -12.20 -9.89 23.67
CA VAL A 169 -12.05 -9.63 22.24
C VAL A 169 -13.16 -8.70 21.78
N VAL A 170 -12.78 -7.54 21.28
CA VAL A 170 -13.71 -6.52 20.78
C VAL A 170 -13.60 -6.46 19.26
N VAL A 171 -14.65 -6.89 18.56
CA VAL A 171 -14.78 -6.71 17.12
C VAL A 171 -15.31 -5.31 16.86
N VAL A 172 -14.61 -4.53 16.03
CA VAL A 172 -15.02 -3.18 15.63
C VAL A 172 -15.04 -3.14 14.12
N LEU A 173 -16.25 -3.16 13.54
CA LEU A 173 -16.46 -3.01 12.11
C LEU A 173 -16.85 -1.56 11.83
N THR A 174 -15.95 -0.82 11.21
CA THR A 174 -16.01 0.63 11.00
C THR A 174 -16.78 1.00 9.74
N ASP A 175 -17.44 2.15 9.77
CA ASP A 175 -18.18 2.74 8.65
C ASP A 175 -17.46 4.01 8.16
N ALA A 176 -17.60 4.36 6.88
CA ALA A 176 -16.99 5.53 6.26
C ALA A 176 -15.44 5.58 6.37
N GLU A 177 -14.77 4.43 6.26
CA GLU A 177 -13.31 4.36 6.07
C GLU A 177 -12.96 5.07 4.76
N GLU A 178 -13.60 4.61 3.68
CA GLU A 178 -13.36 4.98 2.28
C GLU A 178 -13.63 6.46 2.00
N ALA A 179 -14.46 7.07 2.85
CA ALA A 179 -14.81 8.46 2.75
C ALA A 179 -13.78 9.36 3.45
N CYS A 180 -13.41 9.04 4.71
CA CYS A 180 -12.66 9.94 5.59
C CYS A 180 -12.06 9.30 6.85
N LEU A 181 -12.00 7.96 6.96
CA LEU A 181 -11.65 7.23 8.20
C LEU A 181 -12.57 7.58 9.39
N CYS A 182 -13.79 8.01 9.07
CA CYS A 182 -14.66 8.65 10.04
C CYS A 182 -15.19 7.64 11.09
N GLY A 183 -15.30 6.36 10.73
CA GLY A 183 -15.67 5.29 11.63
C GLY A 183 -14.67 5.12 12.76
N ALA A 184 -13.39 4.94 12.43
CA ALA A 184 -12.33 4.83 13.43
C ALA A 184 -12.18 6.11 14.26
N GLN A 185 -12.28 7.30 13.64
CA GLN A 185 -12.22 8.57 14.37
C GLN A 185 -13.32 8.66 15.43
N ALA A 186 -14.55 8.31 15.08
CA ALA A 186 -15.67 8.31 16.02
C ALA A 186 -15.51 7.24 17.12
N PHE A 187 -14.92 6.08 16.79
CA PHE A 187 -14.66 5.03 17.75
C PHE A 187 -13.59 5.46 18.77
N ALA A 188 -12.41 5.85 18.29
CA ALA A 188 -11.27 6.24 19.11
C ALA A 188 -11.60 7.45 20.01
N ALA A 189 -12.25 8.47 19.47
CA ALA A 189 -12.49 9.72 20.21
C ALA A 189 -13.56 9.62 21.31
N ALA A 190 -14.53 8.70 21.20
CA ALA A 190 -15.74 8.76 22.02
C ALA A 190 -16.30 7.41 22.51
N HIS A 191 -15.86 6.27 21.97
CA HIS A 191 -16.42 4.99 22.38
C HIS A 191 -15.89 4.56 23.75
N PRO A 192 -16.74 4.18 24.73
CA PRO A 192 -16.28 3.81 26.07
C PRO A 192 -15.27 2.65 26.10
N LEU A 193 -15.33 1.71 25.13
CA LEU A 193 -14.38 0.61 25.04
C LEU A 193 -12.99 1.07 24.57
N ALA A 194 -12.88 2.20 23.88
CA ALA A 194 -11.61 2.73 23.37
C ALA A 194 -10.85 3.55 24.43
N ALA A 195 -11.51 3.98 25.51
CA ALA A 195 -10.99 4.96 26.46
C ALA A 195 -9.74 4.52 27.25
N GLU A 196 -9.49 3.22 27.35
CA GLU A 196 -8.32 2.64 28.03
C GLU A 196 -7.27 2.12 27.03
N GLY A 197 -7.49 2.31 25.73
CA GLY A 197 -6.59 1.76 24.73
C GLY A 197 -6.62 0.23 24.64
N GLY A 198 -5.56 -0.32 24.05
CA GLY A 198 -5.33 -1.76 23.98
C GLY A 198 -4.52 -2.20 22.75
N VAL A 199 -4.55 -3.50 22.45
CA VAL A 199 -3.86 -4.06 21.29
C VAL A 199 -4.85 -4.24 20.15
N VAL A 200 -4.56 -3.71 18.97
CA VAL A 200 -5.42 -3.81 17.79
C VAL A 200 -4.79 -4.66 16.67
N LEU A 201 -5.60 -5.52 16.06
CA LEU A 201 -5.33 -6.19 14.79
C LEU A 201 -6.28 -5.63 13.74
N ASN A 202 -5.74 -4.90 12.77
CA ASN A 202 -6.50 -4.38 11.63
C ASN A 202 -6.23 -5.21 10.37
N PHE A 203 -7.27 -5.45 9.59
CA PHE A 203 -7.24 -6.21 8.34
C PHE A 203 -7.78 -5.34 7.22
N GLU A 204 -7.10 -5.37 6.07
CA GLU A 204 -7.31 -4.47 4.95
C GLU A 204 -7.02 -5.16 3.62
N ALA A 205 -7.40 -4.50 2.52
CA ALA A 205 -7.01 -4.90 1.19
C ALA A 205 -6.55 -3.71 0.34
N ARG A 206 -5.57 -3.95 -0.55
CA ARG A 206 -5.21 -3.00 -1.62
C ARG A 206 -5.06 -3.68 -2.97
N GLY A 207 -5.77 -4.79 -3.12
CA GLY A 207 -5.63 -5.73 -4.22
C GLY A 207 -6.61 -6.87 -4.06
N THR A 208 -6.51 -7.87 -4.91
CA THR A 208 -7.45 -9.01 -4.99
C THR A 208 -6.77 -10.35 -4.69
N THR A 209 -5.44 -10.37 -4.51
CA THR A 209 -4.64 -11.58 -4.29
C THR A 209 -3.31 -11.28 -3.60
N GLY A 210 -2.50 -12.32 -3.39
CA GLY A 210 -1.19 -12.23 -2.74
C GLY A 210 -1.22 -12.59 -1.26
N PRO A 211 -0.06 -12.64 -0.59
CA PRO A 211 -0.02 -12.85 0.85
C PRO A 211 -0.62 -11.66 1.62
N PRO A 212 -1.27 -11.90 2.78
CA PRO A 212 -1.52 -10.87 3.78
C PRO A 212 -0.18 -10.46 4.40
N ILE A 213 0.21 -9.19 4.21
CA ILE A 213 1.48 -8.62 4.67
C ILE A 213 1.19 -7.80 5.92
N MET A 214 1.85 -8.09 7.05
CA MET A 214 1.89 -7.13 8.16
C MET A 214 2.82 -5.99 7.75
N PHE A 215 2.23 -4.86 7.34
CA PHE A 215 2.93 -3.76 6.68
C PHE A 215 3.06 -2.52 7.56
N GLU A 216 2.29 -2.43 8.65
CA GLU A 216 2.30 -1.32 9.60
C GLU A 216 2.09 -1.87 11.03
N THR A 217 2.75 -1.24 12.00
CA THR A 217 2.68 -1.58 13.43
C THR A 217 3.13 -0.37 14.25
N SER A 218 2.73 -0.33 15.52
CA SER A 218 3.10 0.73 16.47
C SER A 218 4.62 0.89 16.61
N LEU A 219 5.05 2.03 17.19
CA LEU A 219 6.42 2.17 17.67
C LEU A 219 6.68 1.19 18.83
N GLY A 220 7.94 0.85 19.08
CA GLY A 220 8.31 -0.08 20.15
C GLY A 220 7.85 -1.52 19.87
N ASN A 221 7.77 -1.93 18.61
CA ASN A 221 7.05 -3.15 18.20
C ASN A 221 7.76 -4.49 18.46
N ALA A 222 8.89 -4.53 19.16
CA ALA A 222 9.69 -5.75 19.23
C ALA A 222 8.93 -6.98 19.79
N ASP A 223 8.06 -6.77 20.78
CA ASP A 223 7.28 -7.84 21.41
C ASP A 223 6.11 -8.27 20.51
N LEU A 224 5.37 -7.33 19.91
CA LEU A 224 4.30 -7.63 18.93
C LEU A 224 4.85 -8.34 17.68
N ALA A 225 5.99 -7.89 17.15
CA ALA A 225 6.67 -8.57 16.06
C ALA A 225 7.13 -9.98 16.45
N GLY A 226 7.45 -10.19 17.74
CA GLY A 226 7.70 -11.51 18.30
C GLY A 226 6.47 -12.41 18.28
N VAL A 227 5.33 -11.90 18.77
CA VAL A 227 4.06 -12.63 18.73
C VAL A 227 3.67 -12.97 17.30
N PHE A 228 3.81 -12.04 16.36
CA PHE A 228 3.52 -12.30 14.95
C PHE A 228 4.38 -13.42 14.37
N ALA A 229 5.69 -13.34 14.57
CA ALA A 229 6.64 -14.33 14.08
C ALA A 229 6.38 -15.73 14.66
N ASP A 230 5.95 -15.80 15.91
CA ASP A 230 5.79 -17.06 16.63
C ASP A 230 4.38 -17.69 16.41
N ALA A 231 3.34 -16.87 16.16
CA ALA A 231 1.96 -17.33 16.10
C ALA A 231 1.35 -17.41 14.68
N ALA A 232 1.76 -16.55 13.74
CA ALA A 232 1.13 -16.49 12.42
C ALA A 232 1.52 -17.72 11.56
N PRO A 233 0.55 -18.54 11.07
CA PRO A 233 0.85 -19.72 10.27
C PRO A 233 1.40 -19.40 8.87
N HIS A 234 1.06 -18.23 8.33
CA HIS A 234 1.53 -17.75 7.03
C HIS A 234 2.23 -16.39 7.20
N PRO A 235 3.42 -16.36 7.83
CA PRO A 235 3.99 -15.12 8.31
C PRO A 235 4.70 -14.36 7.17
N VAL A 236 4.07 -13.28 6.71
CA VAL A 236 4.68 -12.33 5.77
C VAL A 236 4.69 -10.96 6.41
N ALA A 237 5.88 -10.49 6.77
CA ALA A 237 6.09 -9.20 7.42
C ALA A 237 7.48 -8.66 7.06
N SER A 238 7.61 -7.34 6.96
CA SER A 238 8.91 -6.69 6.71
C SER A 238 9.00 -5.38 7.48
N SER A 239 10.00 -5.24 8.34
CA SER A 239 10.27 -3.98 9.04
C SER A 239 10.60 -2.84 8.06
N PHE A 240 11.00 -3.14 6.82
CA PHE A 240 11.16 -2.13 5.78
C PHE A 240 9.82 -1.63 5.22
N ALA A 241 8.79 -2.48 5.17
CA ALA A 241 7.46 -2.06 4.72
C ALA A 241 6.89 -1.01 5.70
N VAL A 242 7.08 -1.23 7.00
CA VAL A 242 6.69 -0.29 8.06
C VAL A 242 7.38 1.07 7.90
N GLU A 243 8.68 1.10 7.65
CA GLU A 243 9.42 2.36 7.41
C GLU A 243 8.91 3.11 6.17
N VAL A 244 8.58 2.38 5.11
CA VAL A 244 8.02 2.97 3.89
C VAL A 244 6.62 3.51 4.14
N TYR A 245 5.76 2.75 4.81
CA TYR A 245 4.38 3.16 5.08
C TYR A 245 4.34 4.40 5.97
N ARG A 246 5.14 4.45 7.05
CA ARG A 246 5.30 5.64 7.92
C ARG A 246 5.74 6.91 7.18
N ALA A 247 6.37 6.79 6.01
CA ALA A 247 6.83 7.91 5.21
C ALA A 247 5.82 8.34 4.12
N LEU A 248 4.77 7.56 3.89
CA LEU A 248 3.70 7.88 2.95
C LEU A 248 2.56 8.61 3.67
N PRO A 249 1.83 9.51 3.00
CA PRO A 249 0.65 10.18 3.56
C PRO A 249 -0.60 9.28 3.50
N ASN A 250 -0.42 7.97 3.62
CA ASN A 250 -1.50 6.99 3.57
C ASN A 250 -1.85 6.62 5.01
N ASP A 251 -3.14 6.51 5.29
CA ASP A 251 -3.67 6.08 6.58
C ASP A 251 -4.73 4.99 6.34
N THR A 252 -5.04 4.24 7.39
CA THR A 252 -6.21 3.35 7.50
C THR A 252 -6.87 3.61 8.86
N ASP A 253 -7.94 2.89 9.17
CA ASP A 253 -8.54 2.90 10.51
C ASP A 253 -7.52 2.60 11.62
N PHE A 254 -6.55 1.72 11.37
CA PHE A 254 -5.46 1.44 12.30
C PHE A 254 -4.64 2.69 12.64
N SER A 255 -4.29 3.48 11.62
CA SER A 255 -3.47 4.68 11.78
C SER A 255 -4.17 5.70 12.69
N VAL A 256 -5.50 5.79 12.63
CA VAL A 256 -6.30 6.65 13.53
C VAL A 256 -6.15 6.25 14.99
N LEU A 257 -6.25 4.96 15.31
CA LEU A 257 -6.12 4.47 16.69
C LEU A 257 -4.73 4.71 17.26
N LEU A 258 -3.67 4.68 16.44
CA LEU A 258 -2.31 4.91 16.91
C LEU A 258 -1.97 6.39 17.20
N ARG A 259 -2.77 7.37 16.74
CA ARG A 259 -2.41 8.80 16.77
C ARG A 259 -2.18 9.33 18.19
N ASP A 260 -3.02 8.93 19.13
CA ASP A 260 -2.99 9.43 20.50
C ASP A 260 -2.03 8.62 21.41
N GLY A 261 -1.49 7.50 20.90
CA GLY A 261 -0.57 6.62 21.62
C GLY A 261 -1.24 5.65 22.59
N ASP A 262 -2.57 5.64 22.64
CA ASP A 262 -3.37 4.75 23.52
C ASP A 262 -3.43 3.31 23.00
N PHE A 263 -3.17 3.09 21.72
CA PHE A 263 -3.19 1.76 21.10
C PHE A 263 -1.81 1.34 20.62
N THR A 264 -1.56 0.04 20.69
CA THR A 264 -0.51 -0.65 19.96
C THR A 264 -1.12 -1.70 19.05
N GLY A 265 -0.38 -2.24 18.09
CA GLY A 265 -0.94 -3.30 17.26
C GLY A 265 -0.25 -3.57 15.95
N MET A 266 -0.97 -4.26 15.07
CA MET A 266 -0.52 -4.65 13.73
C MET A 266 -1.62 -4.43 12.70
N ASN A 267 -1.23 -3.93 11.54
CA ASN A 267 -2.09 -3.75 10.38
C ASN A 267 -1.63 -4.68 9.25
N THR A 268 -2.58 -5.39 8.65
CA THR A 268 -2.30 -6.44 7.66
C THR A 268 -3.12 -6.23 6.40
N ALA A 269 -2.46 -6.20 5.24
CA ALA A 269 -3.12 -6.11 3.94
C ALA A 269 -2.51 -7.03 2.90
N PHE A 270 -3.34 -7.53 1.99
CA PHE A 270 -2.88 -8.10 0.73
C PHE A 270 -3.04 -7.06 -0.39
N ILE A 271 -2.01 -6.96 -1.25
CA ILE A 271 -1.83 -5.79 -2.13
C ILE A 271 -1.57 -6.17 -3.60
N ASP A 272 -1.53 -7.46 -3.93
CA ASP A 272 -1.35 -7.89 -5.32
C ASP A 272 -2.70 -7.92 -6.06
N GLY A 273 -2.69 -7.78 -7.38
CA GLY A 273 -3.92 -7.61 -8.15
C GLY A 273 -4.56 -6.22 -7.99
N ALA A 274 -3.75 -5.19 -7.72
CA ALA A 274 -4.16 -3.79 -7.55
C ALA A 274 -4.95 -3.18 -8.73
N ALA A 275 -4.98 -3.83 -9.90
CA ALA A 275 -5.84 -3.42 -11.01
C ALA A 275 -7.34 -3.53 -10.69
N GLY A 276 -7.73 -4.41 -9.75
CA GLY A 276 -9.11 -4.55 -9.29
C GLY A 276 -9.47 -3.65 -8.11
N TYR A 277 -8.49 -3.07 -7.42
CA TYR A 277 -8.70 -2.26 -6.21
C TYR A 277 -9.49 -0.98 -6.50
N HIS A 278 -10.48 -0.66 -5.65
CA HIS A 278 -11.45 0.43 -5.84
C HIS A 278 -12.24 0.37 -7.16
N THR A 279 -12.26 -0.74 -7.90
CA THR A 279 -12.93 -0.79 -9.21
C THR A 279 -14.26 -1.55 -9.15
N PRO A 280 -15.14 -1.42 -10.17
CA PRO A 280 -16.30 -2.29 -10.31
C PRO A 280 -15.96 -3.79 -10.39
N GLN A 281 -14.69 -4.14 -10.64
CA GLN A 281 -14.20 -5.51 -10.68
C GLN A 281 -13.82 -6.06 -9.30
N ASP A 282 -13.85 -5.28 -8.22
CA ASP A 282 -13.64 -5.81 -6.87
C ASP A 282 -14.86 -6.59 -6.37
N THR A 283 -15.05 -7.75 -6.98
CA THR A 283 -16.22 -8.63 -6.90
C THR A 283 -15.81 -9.95 -6.25
N PRO A 284 -16.75 -10.70 -5.64
CA PRO A 284 -16.43 -11.99 -5.02
C PRO A 284 -15.70 -12.94 -5.98
N GLU A 285 -16.04 -12.93 -7.27
CA GLU A 285 -15.41 -13.78 -8.29
C GLU A 285 -13.92 -13.51 -8.49
N ASN A 286 -13.47 -12.27 -8.23
CA ASN A 286 -12.09 -11.85 -8.44
C ASN A 286 -11.22 -11.95 -7.18
N LEU A 287 -11.82 -12.12 -6.00
CA LEU A 287 -11.08 -12.35 -4.75
C LEU A 287 -10.44 -13.75 -4.75
N ASP A 288 -9.11 -13.81 -4.54
CA ASP A 288 -8.41 -15.08 -4.37
C ASP A 288 -8.71 -15.70 -3.00
N ARG A 289 -9.50 -16.76 -2.98
CA ARG A 289 -9.84 -17.51 -1.76
C ARG A 289 -8.63 -18.03 -0.99
N ARG A 290 -7.47 -18.23 -1.64
CA ARG A 290 -6.22 -18.60 -0.95
C ARG A 290 -5.72 -17.46 -0.07
N THR A 291 -5.84 -16.23 -0.53
CA THR A 291 -5.49 -15.03 0.23
C THR A 291 -6.39 -14.87 1.43
N LEU A 292 -7.72 -15.05 1.26
CA LEU A 292 -8.67 -15.07 2.37
C LEU A 292 -8.34 -16.17 3.39
N GLN A 293 -7.93 -17.36 2.94
CA GLN A 293 -7.47 -18.43 3.83
C GLN A 293 -6.24 -18.01 4.64
N ALA A 294 -5.20 -17.46 4.00
CA ALA A 294 -4.00 -17.02 4.72
C ALA A 294 -4.31 -15.93 5.75
N MET A 295 -5.14 -14.95 5.37
CA MET A 295 -5.50 -13.83 6.26
C MET A 295 -6.29 -14.33 7.46
N GLY A 296 -7.28 -15.18 7.25
CA GLY A 296 -8.10 -15.75 8.31
C GLY A 296 -7.35 -16.72 9.23
N ASP A 297 -6.45 -17.55 8.67
CA ASP A 297 -5.56 -18.40 9.47
C ASP A 297 -4.67 -17.55 10.39
N ASN A 298 -4.10 -16.47 9.86
CA ASN A 298 -3.30 -15.52 10.64
C ASN A 298 -4.17 -14.79 11.68
N ALA A 299 -5.34 -14.29 11.31
CA ALA A 299 -6.28 -13.61 12.21
C ALA A 299 -6.65 -14.49 13.40
N LEU A 300 -7.06 -15.74 13.14
CA LEU A 300 -7.43 -16.69 14.18
C LEU A 300 -6.25 -17.04 15.10
N ALA A 301 -5.07 -17.29 14.53
CA ALA A 301 -3.90 -17.65 15.32
C ALA A 301 -3.39 -16.49 16.19
N LEU A 302 -3.31 -15.28 15.62
CA LEU A 302 -2.92 -14.06 16.34
C LEU A 302 -3.94 -13.71 17.42
N THR A 303 -5.24 -13.85 17.13
CA THR A 303 -6.29 -13.60 18.12
C THR A 303 -6.20 -14.55 19.30
N ARG A 304 -5.90 -15.84 19.07
CA ARG A 304 -5.64 -16.79 20.17
C ARG A 304 -4.39 -16.42 20.96
N ALA A 305 -3.29 -16.11 20.26
CA ALA A 305 -2.02 -15.79 20.92
C ALA A 305 -2.10 -14.53 21.79
N LEU A 306 -2.67 -13.45 21.26
CA LEU A 306 -2.84 -12.19 21.99
C LEU A 306 -3.99 -12.27 23.00
N GLY A 307 -5.08 -12.95 22.65
CA GLY A 307 -6.21 -13.16 23.54
C GLY A 307 -5.85 -13.88 24.83
N ASP A 308 -4.85 -14.77 24.80
CA ASP A 308 -4.33 -15.47 25.99
C ASP A 308 -3.09 -14.80 26.62
N ALA A 309 -2.53 -13.76 25.99
CA ALA A 309 -1.36 -13.05 26.49
C ALA A 309 -1.69 -12.13 27.68
N ASP A 310 -0.64 -11.56 28.29
CA ASP A 310 -0.79 -10.45 29.25
C ASP A 310 -0.76 -9.13 28.49
N LEU A 311 -1.95 -8.60 28.16
CA LEU A 311 -2.05 -7.44 27.28
C LEU A 311 -1.52 -6.16 27.92
N ALA A 312 -1.49 -6.06 29.25
CA ALA A 312 -0.90 -4.94 29.99
C ALA A 312 0.61 -4.77 29.77
N THR A 313 1.26 -5.71 29.07
CA THR A 313 2.67 -5.63 28.67
C THR A 313 2.85 -5.36 27.18
N LEU A 314 1.76 -5.33 26.42
CA LEU A 314 1.75 -5.21 24.97
C LEU A 314 0.96 -3.99 24.50
N ASP A 315 0.06 -3.44 25.32
CA ASP A 315 -0.73 -2.24 25.07
C ASP A 315 0.06 -0.93 25.24
N GLU A 316 1.32 -1.02 25.67
CA GLU A 316 2.29 0.08 25.64
C GLU A 316 3.44 -0.21 24.67
N PRO A 317 4.00 0.82 23.99
CA PRO A 317 5.20 0.67 23.17
C PRO A 317 6.39 0.10 23.95
N GLY A 318 7.05 -0.93 23.42
CA GLY A 318 8.28 -1.46 23.99
C GLY A 318 9.49 -0.53 23.79
N ASP A 319 10.63 -0.91 24.38
CA ASP A 319 11.86 -0.10 24.38
C ASP A 319 12.49 0.14 22.99
N GLN A 320 12.17 -0.69 22.00
CA GLN A 320 12.78 -0.64 20.66
C GLN A 320 11.89 -1.29 19.60
N ASP A 321 12.05 -0.84 18.35
CA ASP A 321 11.55 -1.56 17.18
C ASP A 321 12.46 -2.78 16.87
N ALA A 322 11.85 -3.88 16.42
CA ALA A 322 12.60 -5.01 15.88
C ALA A 322 12.87 -4.84 14.38
N THR A 323 13.98 -5.42 13.92
CA THR A 323 14.17 -5.68 12.48
C THR A 323 13.70 -7.09 12.17
N TYR A 324 12.84 -7.24 11.17
CA TYR A 324 12.29 -8.53 10.78
C TYR A 324 11.98 -8.63 9.28
N PHE A 325 12.11 -9.84 8.73
CA PHE A 325 11.85 -10.12 7.32
C PHE A 325 11.63 -11.62 7.07
N PRO A 326 10.93 -12.01 5.98
CA PRO A 326 10.57 -13.39 5.74
C PRO A 326 11.71 -14.16 5.06
N VAL A 327 11.95 -15.38 5.52
CA VAL A 327 12.92 -16.32 4.95
C VAL A 327 12.32 -17.73 4.97
N LEU A 328 11.99 -18.26 3.78
CA LEU A 328 11.55 -19.65 3.59
C LEU A 328 10.34 -20.06 4.46
N GLY A 329 9.37 -19.15 4.63
CA GLY A 329 8.14 -19.39 5.41
C GLY A 329 8.25 -19.05 6.89
N GLU A 330 9.40 -18.55 7.35
CA GLU A 330 9.64 -18.12 8.73
C GLU A 330 10.02 -16.64 8.78
N ILE A 331 9.95 -16.02 9.95
CA ILE A 331 10.43 -14.64 10.16
C ILE A 331 11.78 -14.65 10.86
N VAL A 332 12.80 -14.09 10.21
CA VAL A 332 14.06 -13.76 10.88
C VAL A 332 13.88 -12.43 11.60
N ARG A 333 14.16 -12.37 12.90
CA ARG A 333 14.05 -11.16 13.71
C ARG A 333 15.27 -10.90 14.60
N TYR A 334 15.59 -9.63 14.84
CA TYR A 334 16.59 -9.21 15.82
C TYR A 334 16.29 -7.80 16.35
N PRO A 335 16.76 -7.45 17.57
CA PRO A 335 16.46 -6.16 18.19
C PRO A 335 17.08 -4.98 17.44
N GLY A 336 16.41 -3.82 17.43
CA GLY A 336 16.87 -2.59 16.78
C GLY A 336 18.26 -2.12 17.21
N SER A 337 18.67 -2.43 18.44
CA SER A 337 20.03 -2.19 18.93
C SER A 337 21.15 -2.83 18.09
N LEU A 338 20.86 -3.87 17.30
CA LEU A 338 21.84 -4.51 16.40
C LEU A 338 21.92 -3.87 15.00
N VAL A 339 21.04 -2.95 14.64
CA VAL A 339 21.03 -2.29 13.32
C VAL A 339 22.37 -1.59 13.03
N TRP A 340 22.80 -0.70 13.92
CA TRP A 340 24.07 0.01 13.78
C TRP A 340 25.31 -0.91 13.86
N PRO A 341 25.42 -1.81 14.87
CA PRO A 341 26.50 -2.80 14.91
C PRO A 341 26.64 -3.63 13.64
N LEU A 342 25.54 -4.12 13.06
CA LEU A 342 25.57 -4.91 11.83
C LEU A 342 25.94 -4.07 10.60
N ALA A 343 25.42 -2.84 10.47
CA ALA A 343 25.76 -1.94 9.38
C ALA A 343 27.25 -1.54 9.41
N VAL A 344 27.78 -1.21 10.59
CA VAL A 344 29.21 -0.90 10.78
C VAL A 344 30.08 -2.15 10.54
N ALA A 345 29.66 -3.32 11.03
CA ALA A 345 30.37 -4.57 10.77
C ALA A 345 30.45 -4.89 9.27
N ALA A 346 29.36 -4.68 8.52
CA ALA A 346 29.34 -4.83 7.07
C ALA A 346 30.34 -3.87 6.39
N LEU A 347 30.35 -2.59 6.79
CA LEU A 347 31.29 -1.59 6.27
C LEU A 347 32.75 -1.96 6.54
N VAL A 348 33.06 -2.37 7.77
CA VAL A 348 34.40 -2.81 8.18
C VAL A 348 34.81 -4.08 7.43
N ALA A 349 33.92 -5.05 7.28
CA ALA A 349 34.20 -6.28 6.54
C ALA A 349 34.50 -5.99 5.07
N VAL A 350 33.74 -5.11 4.42
CA VAL A 350 33.98 -4.70 3.03
C VAL A 350 35.30 -3.95 2.89
N ALA A 351 35.62 -3.03 3.80
CA ALA A 351 36.92 -2.36 3.84
C ALA A 351 38.07 -3.38 4.01
N GLY A 352 37.90 -4.35 4.91
CA GLY A 352 38.82 -5.47 5.11
C GLY A 352 39.01 -6.31 3.84
N PHE A 353 37.93 -6.63 3.13
CA PHE A 353 37.98 -7.36 1.86
C PHE A 353 38.80 -6.60 0.80
N VAL A 354 38.53 -5.30 0.61
CA VAL A 354 39.30 -4.44 -0.32
C VAL A 354 40.79 -4.43 0.06
N LEU A 355 41.12 -4.33 1.35
CA LEU A 355 42.51 -4.36 1.82
C LEU A 355 43.18 -5.72 1.58
N VAL A 356 42.46 -6.83 1.78
CA VAL A 356 42.98 -8.17 1.50
C VAL A 356 43.24 -8.36 0.01
N LEU A 357 42.34 -7.89 -0.86
CA LEU A 357 42.56 -7.90 -2.32
C LEU A 357 43.82 -7.14 -2.72
N ALA A 358 44.05 -5.97 -2.11
CA ALA A 358 45.24 -5.15 -2.34
C ALA A 358 46.53 -5.81 -1.85
N ARG A 359 46.53 -6.33 -0.62
CA ARG A 359 47.71 -7.02 -0.04
C ARG A 359 48.08 -8.31 -0.77
N ARG A 360 47.08 -9.02 -1.30
CA ARG A 360 47.30 -10.26 -2.08
C ARG A 360 47.62 -9.98 -3.55
N GLY A 361 47.65 -8.73 -3.99
CA GLY A 361 47.91 -8.36 -5.38
C GLY A 361 46.81 -8.79 -6.37
N ILE A 362 45.63 -9.16 -5.87
CA ILE A 362 44.48 -9.59 -6.68
C ILE A 362 43.84 -8.37 -7.37
N ALA A 363 43.67 -7.27 -6.64
CA ALA A 363 43.22 -6.00 -7.17
C ALA A 363 43.83 -4.83 -6.39
N THR A 364 44.29 -3.78 -7.09
CA THR A 364 44.82 -2.59 -6.42
C THR A 364 43.70 -1.71 -5.85
N LEU A 365 44.02 -0.81 -4.91
CA LEU A 365 43.06 0.16 -4.39
C LEU A 365 42.46 1.03 -5.52
N ARG A 366 43.30 1.44 -6.49
CA ARG A 366 42.83 2.18 -7.67
C ARG A 366 41.83 1.39 -8.50
N ARG A 367 42.06 0.09 -8.72
CA ARG A 367 41.11 -0.77 -9.45
C ARG A 367 39.83 -0.99 -8.66
N SER A 368 39.92 -1.16 -7.34
CA SER A 368 38.76 -1.31 -6.46
C SER A 368 37.91 -0.03 -6.43
N ALA A 369 38.55 1.15 -6.35
CA ALA A 369 37.86 2.44 -6.46
C ALA A 369 37.20 2.64 -7.83
N ALA A 370 37.89 2.25 -8.92
CA ALA A 370 37.29 2.25 -10.25
C ALA A 370 36.10 1.26 -10.34
N GLY A 371 36.20 0.10 -9.69
CA GLY A 371 35.12 -0.87 -9.59
C GLY A 371 33.90 -0.30 -8.87
N ALA A 372 34.11 0.39 -7.74
CA ALA A 372 33.05 1.08 -7.01
C ALA A 372 32.40 2.19 -7.86
N GLY A 373 33.19 3.05 -8.49
CA GLY A 373 32.65 4.09 -9.37
C GLY A 373 31.85 3.53 -10.55
N LEU A 374 32.30 2.41 -11.14
CA LEU A 374 31.60 1.78 -12.25
C LEU A 374 30.35 1.00 -11.82
N ALA A 375 30.26 0.54 -10.57
CA ALA A 375 29.08 -0.15 -10.04
C ALA A 375 27.86 0.78 -9.89
N LEU A 376 28.05 2.10 -9.89
CA LEU A 376 26.95 3.06 -9.99
C LEU A 376 26.18 2.95 -11.32
N LEU A 377 26.83 2.49 -12.39
CA LEU A 377 26.18 2.36 -13.70
C LEU A 377 25.01 1.39 -13.67
N PRO A 378 25.15 0.11 -13.27
CA PRO A 378 24.00 -0.78 -13.18
C PRO A 378 22.98 -0.31 -12.14
N LEU A 379 23.42 0.27 -11.01
CA LEU A 379 22.51 0.81 -9.98
C LEU A 379 21.59 1.92 -10.51
N ALA A 380 22.03 2.69 -11.51
CA ALA A 380 21.19 3.70 -12.16
C ALA A 380 20.48 3.17 -13.41
N LEU A 381 21.22 2.47 -14.29
CA LEU A 381 20.72 2.06 -15.61
C LEU A 381 19.65 0.97 -15.53
N ALA A 382 19.71 0.06 -14.55
CA ALA A 382 18.73 -1.01 -14.45
C ALA A 382 17.34 -0.50 -13.99
N PRO A 383 17.21 0.33 -12.94
CA PRO A 383 15.97 1.03 -12.63
C PRO A 383 15.42 1.86 -13.79
N LEU A 384 16.28 2.64 -14.46
CA LEU A 384 15.88 3.44 -15.63
C LEU A 384 15.43 2.57 -16.80
N ALA A 385 16.03 1.39 -17.01
CA ALA A 385 15.61 0.46 -18.05
C ALA A 385 14.23 -0.13 -17.77
N VAL A 386 13.94 -0.48 -16.50
CA VAL A 386 12.60 -0.96 -16.10
C VAL A 386 11.56 0.15 -16.24
N GLN A 387 11.86 1.39 -15.81
CA GLN A 387 10.96 2.52 -16.02
C GLN A 387 10.76 2.83 -17.52
N GLY A 388 11.82 2.71 -18.31
CA GLY A 388 11.76 2.84 -19.77
C GLY A 388 10.92 1.73 -20.42
N MET A 389 10.97 0.51 -19.89
CA MET A 389 10.11 -0.60 -20.31
C MET A 389 8.64 -0.26 -20.01
N TRP A 390 8.32 0.21 -18.81
CA TRP A 390 6.96 0.67 -18.48
C TRP A 390 6.49 1.78 -19.43
N ALA A 391 7.31 2.81 -19.65
CA ALA A 391 6.99 3.90 -20.57
C ALA A 391 6.82 3.42 -22.03
N LEU A 392 7.46 2.32 -22.43
CA LEU A 392 7.24 1.68 -23.73
C LEU A 392 5.92 0.90 -23.75
N LEU A 393 5.59 0.18 -22.68
CA LEU A 393 4.33 -0.54 -22.53
C LEU A 393 3.14 0.42 -22.63
N VAL A 394 3.19 1.55 -21.93
CA VAL A 394 2.16 2.60 -22.02
C VAL A 394 2.05 3.16 -23.44
N ARG A 395 3.15 3.33 -24.17
CA ARG A 395 3.09 3.76 -25.60
C ARG A 395 2.48 2.70 -26.52
N ILE A 396 2.71 1.42 -26.25
CA ILE A 396 2.14 0.31 -27.02
C ILE A 396 0.66 0.14 -26.68
N ARG A 397 0.30 0.35 -25.42
CA ARG A 397 -1.04 0.18 -24.87
C ARG A 397 -1.36 1.32 -23.89
N PRO A 398 -1.94 2.43 -24.38
CA PRO A 398 -2.21 3.63 -23.57
C PRO A 398 -3.08 3.39 -22.34
N GLY A 399 -3.98 2.41 -22.36
CA GLY A 399 -4.82 2.07 -21.19
C GLY A 399 -4.06 1.63 -19.94
N TYR A 400 -2.74 1.41 -20.01
CA TYR A 400 -1.90 1.21 -18.83
C TYR A 400 -1.50 2.50 -18.11
N ALA A 401 -1.67 3.68 -18.73
CA ALA A 401 -1.10 4.94 -18.24
C ALA A 401 -1.50 5.26 -16.80
N ASP A 402 -2.76 5.01 -16.46
CA ASP A 402 -3.34 5.31 -15.15
C ASP A 402 -3.49 4.05 -14.26
N MET A 403 -2.83 2.94 -14.63
CA MET A 403 -2.78 1.72 -13.82
C MET A 403 -1.50 1.67 -12.97
N ILE A 404 -1.62 1.24 -11.71
CA ILE A 404 -0.45 0.94 -10.87
C ILE A 404 0.31 -0.27 -11.46
N ASP A 405 -0.42 -1.32 -11.79
CA ASP A 405 0.09 -2.52 -12.45
C ASP A 405 -0.98 -3.07 -13.41
N PRO A 406 -0.62 -3.73 -14.53
CA PRO A 406 -1.61 -4.37 -15.40
C PRO A 406 -2.40 -5.47 -14.70
N TRP A 407 -3.54 -5.88 -15.28
CA TRP A 407 -4.39 -6.96 -14.76
C TRP A 407 -3.66 -8.30 -14.60
N ARG A 408 -2.69 -8.60 -15.47
CA ARG A 408 -1.89 -9.83 -15.48
C ARG A 408 -0.39 -9.49 -15.49
N PRO A 409 0.14 -8.96 -14.39
CA PRO A 409 1.45 -8.30 -14.39
C PRO A 409 2.63 -9.30 -14.35
N GLY A 410 2.38 -10.57 -14.02
CA GLY A 410 3.42 -11.56 -13.75
C GLY A 410 4.51 -11.68 -14.84
N TRP A 411 4.12 -11.68 -16.12
CA TRP A 411 5.08 -11.74 -17.22
C TRP A 411 5.91 -10.44 -17.35
N PHE A 412 5.30 -9.28 -17.14
CA PHE A 412 6.01 -8.01 -17.16
C PHE A 412 6.94 -7.85 -15.96
N ARG A 413 6.53 -8.30 -14.77
CA ARG A 413 7.38 -8.36 -13.58
C ARG A 413 8.59 -9.29 -13.80
N LEU A 414 8.39 -10.45 -14.42
CA LEU A 414 9.50 -11.33 -14.84
C LEU A 414 10.40 -10.66 -15.89
N ALA A 415 9.83 -9.91 -16.82
CA ALA A 415 10.59 -9.14 -17.79
C ALA A 415 11.46 -8.07 -17.11
N ALA A 416 10.93 -7.37 -16.08
CA ALA A 416 11.68 -6.39 -15.30
C ALA A 416 12.91 -7.02 -14.64
N VAL A 417 12.74 -8.16 -13.96
CA VAL A 417 13.87 -8.89 -13.33
C VAL A 417 14.88 -9.38 -14.37
N ALA A 418 14.41 -9.92 -15.49
CA ALA A 418 15.29 -10.36 -16.59
C ALA A 418 16.05 -9.18 -17.25
N LEU A 419 15.42 -8.00 -17.35
CA LEU A 419 16.02 -6.79 -17.87
C LEU A 419 17.09 -6.24 -16.94
N VAL A 420 16.83 -6.22 -15.62
CA VAL A 420 17.85 -5.90 -14.59
C VAL A 420 19.06 -6.83 -14.74
N ALA A 421 18.81 -8.15 -14.84
CA ALA A 421 19.88 -9.12 -15.06
C ALA A 421 20.64 -8.82 -16.37
N ALA A 422 19.96 -8.52 -17.47
CA ALA A 422 20.60 -8.18 -18.73
C ALA A 422 21.53 -6.96 -18.61
N VAL A 423 21.09 -5.89 -17.94
CA VAL A 423 21.88 -4.66 -17.71
C VAL A 423 23.12 -4.97 -16.86
N VAL A 424 22.95 -5.65 -15.72
CA VAL A 424 24.06 -5.99 -14.82
C VAL A 424 25.08 -6.90 -15.52
N LEU A 425 24.61 -7.91 -16.24
CA LEU A 425 25.47 -8.87 -16.93
C LEU A 425 26.20 -8.24 -18.11
N ALA A 426 25.55 -7.34 -18.85
CA ALA A 426 26.18 -6.59 -19.93
C ALA A 426 27.28 -5.67 -19.39
N TRP A 427 26.97 -4.89 -18.35
CA TRP A 427 27.95 -4.06 -17.65
C TRP A 427 29.15 -4.89 -17.19
N TYR A 428 28.90 -5.99 -16.48
CA TYR A 428 29.97 -6.85 -15.97
C TYR A 428 30.81 -7.43 -17.10
N ALA A 429 30.18 -7.94 -18.17
CA ALA A 429 30.87 -8.50 -19.34
C ALA A 429 31.81 -7.49 -20.03
N LEU A 430 31.37 -6.24 -20.15
CA LEU A 430 32.11 -5.16 -20.80
C LEU A 430 33.31 -4.69 -19.97
N VAL A 431 33.15 -4.59 -18.65
CA VAL A 431 34.11 -3.89 -17.77
C VAL A 431 35.10 -4.85 -17.12
N ARG A 432 34.72 -6.10 -16.85
CA ARG A 432 35.53 -7.06 -16.05
C ARG A 432 36.93 -7.32 -16.61
N ARG A 433 37.13 -7.21 -17.93
CA ARG A 433 38.46 -7.38 -18.57
C ARG A 433 39.41 -6.21 -18.26
N ARG A 434 38.88 -5.00 -18.05
CA ARG A 434 39.69 -3.79 -17.81
C ARG A 434 40.00 -3.61 -16.33
N VAL A 435 39.02 -3.85 -15.47
CA VAL A 435 39.09 -3.54 -14.03
C VAL A 435 39.37 -4.78 -13.18
N GLY A 436 38.95 -5.96 -13.63
CA GLY A 436 39.05 -7.23 -12.91
C GLY A 436 37.76 -7.59 -12.15
N GLY A 437 37.37 -8.86 -12.18
CA GLY A 437 36.14 -9.35 -11.55
C GLY A 437 36.09 -9.08 -10.04
N ALA A 438 37.17 -9.38 -9.32
CA ALA A 438 37.26 -9.15 -7.87
C ALA A 438 37.09 -7.67 -7.48
N ALA A 439 37.62 -6.74 -8.28
CA ALA A 439 37.44 -5.31 -8.05
C ALA A 439 36.00 -4.84 -8.27
N LEU A 440 35.29 -5.42 -9.25
CA LEU A 440 33.87 -5.12 -9.50
C LEU A 440 32.97 -5.67 -8.39
N VAL A 441 33.24 -6.89 -7.91
CA VAL A 441 32.54 -7.48 -6.74
C VAL A 441 32.77 -6.61 -5.50
N ALA A 442 34.01 -6.21 -5.22
CA ALA A 442 34.30 -5.31 -4.12
C ALA A 442 33.57 -3.96 -4.27
N GLY A 443 33.52 -3.41 -5.48
CA GLY A 443 32.78 -2.17 -5.76
C GLY A 443 31.28 -2.27 -5.50
N ALA A 444 30.64 -3.39 -5.87
CA ALA A 444 29.24 -3.65 -5.57
C ALA A 444 28.98 -3.76 -4.06
N LEU A 445 29.86 -4.45 -3.33
CA LEU A 445 29.76 -4.60 -1.88
C LEU A 445 29.98 -3.28 -1.14
N VAL A 446 30.81 -2.36 -1.67
CA VAL A 446 30.98 -1.00 -1.10
C VAL A 446 29.65 -0.27 -1.10
N TRP A 447 28.92 -0.25 -2.23
CA TRP A 447 27.61 0.42 -2.27
C TRP A 447 26.56 -0.28 -1.40
N SER A 448 26.62 -1.61 -1.29
CA SER A 448 25.74 -2.33 -0.36
C SER A 448 26.03 -1.97 1.10
N ALA A 449 27.30 -1.90 1.51
CA ALA A 449 27.65 -1.49 2.87
C ALA A 449 27.32 -0.02 3.16
N VAL A 450 27.59 0.90 2.21
CA VAL A 450 27.22 2.31 2.34
C VAL A 450 25.71 2.47 2.45
N LEU A 451 24.95 1.78 1.60
CA LEU A 451 23.48 1.78 1.67
C LEU A 451 23.00 1.21 3.02
N GLY A 452 23.63 0.16 3.54
CA GLY A 452 23.29 -0.40 4.85
C GLY A 452 23.45 0.61 5.99
N VAL A 453 24.51 1.43 5.94
CA VAL A 453 24.73 2.53 6.91
C VAL A 453 23.74 3.68 6.71
N VAL A 454 23.45 4.05 5.47
CA VAL A 454 22.45 5.10 5.17
C VAL A 454 21.07 4.66 5.68
N LEU A 455 20.65 3.44 5.36
CA LEU A 455 19.38 2.88 5.83
C LEU A 455 19.36 2.76 7.36
N ALA A 456 20.46 2.36 8.01
CA ALA A 456 20.53 2.36 9.48
C ALA A 456 20.25 3.73 10.12
N ALA A 457 20.48 4.83 9.39
CA ALA A 457 20.24 6.18 9.87
C ALA A 457 18.84 6.72 9.50
N VAL A 458 18.31 6.40 8.31
CA VAL A 458 17.08 7.03 7.79
C VAL A 458 15.85 6.12 7.75
N ALA A 459 16.07 4.80 7.73
CA ALA A 459 15.02 3.77 7.72
C ALA A 459 15.58 2.50 8.38
N PRO A 460 15.82 2.50 9.71
CA PRO A 460 16.53 1.43 10.41
C PRO A 460 15.99 0.04 10.11
N GLY A 461 14.66 -0.10 10.01
CA GLY A 461 13.95 -1.33 9.65
C GLY A 461 14.29 -1.88 8.26
N GLY A 462 14.94 -1.10 7.38
CA GLY A 462 15.41 -1.53 6.05
C GLY A 462 16.91 -1.85 5.96
N SER A 463 17.72 -1.56 6.99
CA SER A 463 19.19 -1.71 6.94
C SER A 463 19.65 -3.13 6.57
N TYR A 464 18.89 -4.14 7.01
CA TYR A 464 19.16 -5.57 6.77
C TYR A 464 19.30 -5.91 5.28
N LEU A 465 18.55 -5.21 4.41
CA LEU A 465 18.54 -5.42 2.96
C LEU A 465 19.94 -5.30 2.35
N ALA A 466 20.75 -4.39 2.87
CA ALA A 466 22.06 -4.10 2.33
C ALA A 466 23.20 -4.58 3.24
N ALA A 467 23.01 -4.56 4.57
CA ALA A 467 24.02 -4.98 5.54
C ALA A 467 24.34 -6.48 5.47
N TRP A 468 23.33 -7.36 5.42
CA TRP A 468 23.54 -8.82 5.39
C TRP A 468 24.23 -9.30 4.10
N PRO A 469 23.78 -8.90 2.89
CA PRO A 469 24.48 -9.26 1.66
C PRO A 469 25.91 -8.71 1.62
N ALA A 470 26.14 -7.48 2.10
CA ALA A 470 27.47 -6.87 2.17
C ALA A 470 28.40 -7.65 3.11
N LEU A 471 27.95 -7.97 4.31
CA LEU A 471 28.72 -8.71 5.31
C LEU A 471 29.06 -10.12 4.82
N ALA A 472 28.06 -10.88 4.37
CA ALA A 472 28.26 -12.23 3.85
C ALA A 472 29.20 -12.24 2.64
N GLY A 473 28.98 -11.36 1.67
CA GLY A 473 29.82 -11.24 0.48
C GLY A 473 31.27 -10.85 0.79
N ALA A 474 31.48 -9.94 1.75
CA ALA A 474 32.83 -9.54 2.15
C ALA A 474 33.58 -10.65 2.88
N LEU A 475 32.93 -11.33 3.85
CA LEU A 475 33.55 -12.40 4.62
C LEU A 475 33.92 -13.60 3.72
N THR A 476 33.00 -14.04 2.86
CA THR A 476 33.30 -15.15 1.93
C THR A 476 34.32 -14.73 0.87
N GLY A 477 34.29 -13.47 0.43
CA GLY A 477 35.30 -12.88 -0.45
C GLY A 477 36.71 -12.89 0.15
N ILE A 478 36.86 -12.55 1.44
CA ILE A 478 38.12 -12.64 2.17
C ILE A 478 38.61 -14.09 2.20
N VAL A 479 37.74 -15.06 2.52
CA VAL A 479 38.09 -16.49 2.54
C VAL A 479 38.61 -16.93 1.17
N VAL A 480 37.94 -16.56 0.08
CA VAL A 480 38.38 -16.87 -1.29
C VAL A 480 39.73 -16.22 -1.63
N ALA A 481 39.96 -14.99 -1.19
CA ALA A 481 41.23 -14.29 -1.43
C ALA A 481 42.41 -14.91 -0.65
N LEU A 482 42.14 -15.51 0.52
CA LEU A 482 43.15 -16.19 1.34
C LEU A 482 43.38 -17.64 0.92
N ALA A 483 42.33 -18.34 0.45
CA ALA A 483 42.36 -19.74 0.06
C ALA A 483 41.69 -19.93 -1.33
N PRO A 484 42.41 -19.66 -2.44
CA PRO A 484 41.81 -19.54 -3.78
C PRO A 484 41.43 -20.88 -4.44
N ALA A 485 41.13 -21.92 -3.67
CA ALA A 485 40.78 -23.25 -4.16
C ALA A 485 39.40 -23.25 -4.84
N GLY A 486 39.23 -24.08 -5.88
CA GLY A 486 37.97 -24.20 -6.64
C GLY A 486 36.74 -24.51 -5.77
N PRO A 487 36.78 -25.53 -4.89
CA PRO A 487 35.66 -25.84 -3.98
C PRO A 487 35.34 -24.70 -3.02
N VAL A 488 36.36 -24.01 -2.51
CA VAL A 488 36.19 -22.85 -1.62
C VAL A 488 35.44 -21.71 -2.32
N ARG A 489 35.78 -21.44 -3.60
CA ARG A 489 35.07 -20.43 -4.41
C ARG A 489 33.60 -20.78 -4.63
N LEU A 490 33.30 -22.05 -4.92
CA LEU A 490 31.92 -22.51 -5.12
C LEU A 490 31.10 -22.38 -3.83
N LEU A 491 31.65 -22.83 -2.70
CA LEU A 491 30.99 -22.73 -1.40
C LEU A 491 30.79 -21.27 -0.98
N ALA A 492 31.82 -20.43 -1.15
CA ALA A 492 31.75 -19.01 -0.84
C ALA A 492 30.65 -18.29 -1.65
N ALA A 493 30.58 -18.55 -2.95
CA ALA A 493 29.57 -17.97 -3.83
C ALA A 493 28.16 -18.52 -3.55
N LEU A 494 28.04 -19.79 -3.16
CA LEU A 494 26.78 -20.36 -2.70
C LEU A 494 26.30 -19.68 -1.41
N VAL A 495 27.17 -19.55 -0.40
CA VAL A 495 26.81 -18.94 0.89
C VAL A 495 26.44 -17.48 0.73
N SER A 496 27.28 -16.66 0.07
CA SER A 496 26.96 -15.25 -0.12
C SER A 496 25.72 -15.05 -1.00
N GLY A 497 25.58 -15.88 -2.04
CA GLY A 497 24.42 -15.82 -2.93
C GLY A 497 23.13 -16.27 -2.25
N ALA A 498 23.18 -17.29 -1.39
CA ALA A 498 22.02 -17.77 -0.64
C ALA A 498 21.56 -16.73 0.40
N VAL A 499 22.49 -16.08 1.11
CA VAL A 499 22.14 -14.97 2.02
C VAL A 499 21.50 -13.82 1.25
N ALA A 500 22.09 -13.41 0.12
CA ALA A 500 21.52 -12.35 -0.71
C ALA A 500 20.15 -12.72 -1.27
N ALA A 501 19.96 -13.96 -1.73
CA ALA A 501 18.68 -14.45 -2.23
C ALA A 501 17.62 -14.50 -1.12
N ALA A 502 17.96 -15.03 0.05
CA ALA A 502 17.06 -15.12 1.20
C ALA A 502 16.57 -13.75 1.67
N VAL A 503 17.43 -12.73 1.62
CA VAL A 503 17.10 -11.36 2.05
C VAL A 503 16.40 -10.56 0.95
N LEU A 504 16.97 -10.49 -0.25
CA LEU A 504 16.54 -9.53 -1.27
C LEU A 504 15.45 -10.07 -2.20
N ALA A 505 15.40 -11.39 -2.46
CA ALA A 505 14.39 -11.95 -3.35
C ALA A 505 12.94 -11.76 -2.84
N PRO A 506 12.61 -12.03 -1.55
CA PRO A 506 11.26 -11.78 -1.07
C PRO A 506 10.93 -10.28 -1.09
N THR A 507 11.87 -9.40 -0.78
CA THR A 507 11.66 -7.95 -0.91
C THR A 507 11.32 -7.55 -2.34
N VAL A 508 12.04 -8.05 -3.35
CA VAL A 508 11.71 -7.80 -4.77
C VAL A 508 10.30 -8.29 -5.10
N ALA A 509 9.93 -9.48 -4.61
CA ALA A 509 8.63 -10.09 -4.87
C ALA A 509 7.46 -9.33 -4.23
N LEU A 510 7.66 -8.74 -3.05
CA LEU A 510 6.65 -7.94 -2.33
C LEU A 510 6.61 -6.48 -2.78
N PHE A 511 7.75 -5.89 -3.20
CA PHE A 511 7.80 -4.50 -3.68
C PHE A 511 7.20 -4.30 -5.06
N LEU A 512 7.28 -5.30 -5.94
CA LEU A 512 6.69 -5.22 -7.27
C LEU A 512 5.17 -4.98 -7.23
N PRO A 513 4.35 -5.77 -6.50
CA PRO A 513 2.93 -5.45 -6.36
C PRO A 513 2.67 -4.16 -5.56
N ALA A 514 3.47 -3.84 -4.53
CA ALA A 514 3.25 -2.66 -3.69
C ALA A 514 3.31 -1.32 -4.45
N LEU A 515 4.25 -1.19 -5.38
CA LEU A 515 4.46 0.03 -6.18
C LEU A 515 4.01 -0.12 -7.64
N GLY A 516 3.76 -1.35 -8.08
CA GLY A 516 3.45 -1.68 -9.46
C GLY A 516 4.60 -1.44 -10.43
N LEU A 517 4.35 -1.72 -11.71
CA LEU A 517 5.30 -1.41 -12.78
C LEU A 517 5.36 0.09 -13.09
N SER A 518 4.33 0.87 -12.72
CA SER A 518 4.30 2.31 -12.89
C SER A 518 5.44 3.03 -12.13
N ALA A 519 5.81 2.51 -10.96
CA ALA A 519 6.98 2.91 -10.18
C ALA A 519 8.04 1.79 -10.08
N GLY A 520 8.16 0.96 -11.13
CA GLY A 520 9.02 -0.23 -11.15
C GLY A 520 10.52 0.03 -10.98
N ALA A 521 10.98 1.28 -11.07
CA ALA A 521 12.37 1.67 -10.79
C ALA A 521 12.82 1.30 -9.36
N ALA A 522 11.97 1.46 -8.36
CA ALA A 522 12.30 1.15 -6.96
C ALA A 522 12.53 -0.35 -6.70
N PRO A 523 11.61 -1.28 -7.06
CA PRO A 523 11.89 -2.71 -6.97
C PRO A 523 13.06 -3.15 -7.85
N ALA A 524 13.27 -2.51 -9.02
CA ALA A 524 14.40 -2.80 -9.88
C ALA A 524 15.75 -2.46 -9.24
N LEU A 525 15.82 -1.45 -8.36
CA LEU A 525 17.03 -1.14 -7.59
C LEU A 525 17.36 -2.28 -6.63
N VAL A 526 16.38 -2.81 -5.90
CA VAL A 526 16.55 -3.97 -5.01
C VAL A 526 16.96 -5.21 -5.80
N ALA A 527 16.33 -5.46 -6.96
CA ALA A 527 16.70 -6.54 -7.86
C ALA A 527 18.14 -6.37 -8.41
N THR A 528 18.59 -5.13 -8.60
CA THR A 528 19.95 -4.82 -9.03
C THR A 528 20.96 -5.16 -7.93
N LEU A 529 20.67 -4.82 -6.67
CA LEU A 529 21.49 -5.22 -5.52
C LEU A 529 21.60 -6.75 -5.43
N LEU A 530 20.50 -7.47 -5.63
CA LEU A 530 20.50 -8.93 -5.68
C LEU A 530 21.39 -9.45 -6.81
N ALA A 531 21.19 -8.95 -8.04
CA ALA A 531 21.98 -9.37 -9.20
C ALA A 531 23.48 -9.07 -9.02
N LEU A 532 23.83 -7.95 -8.40
CA LEU A 532 25.20 -7.59 -8.05
C LEU A 532 25.80 -8.52 -6.97
N ALA A 533 25.03 -8.88 -5.95
CA ALA A 533 25.45 -9.83 -4.92
C ALA A 533 25.67 -11.26 -5.46
N LEU A 534 24.98 -11.63 -6.54
CA LEU A 534 25.15 -12.92 -7.23
C LEU A 534 26.35 -12.97 -8.19
N LEU A 535 27.06 -11.85 -8.43
CA LEU A 535 28.21 -11.80 -9.34
C LEU A 535 29.29 -12.87 -9.08
N PRO A 536 29.67 -13.24 -7.84
CA PRO A 536 30.65 -14.30 -7.61
C PRO A 536 30.25 -15.65 -8.21
N ALA A 537 28.96 -15.97 -8.21
CA ALA A 537 28.44 -17.19 -8.83
C ALA A 537 28.38 -17.05 -10.36
N VAL A 538 27.83 -15.92 -10.83
CA VAL A 538 27.62 -15.68 -12.26
C VAL A 538 28.94 -15.50 -13.02
N GLU A 539 29.99 -15.01 -12.37
CA GLU A 539 31.34 -14.93 -12.94
C GLU A 539 31.77 -16.27 -13.55
N LEU A 540 31.44 -17.40 -12.91
CA LEU A 540 31.79 -18.75 -13.35
C LEU A 540 31.15 -19.17 -14.68
N LEU A 541 30.08 -18.49 -15.11
CA LEU A 541 29.46 -18.73 -16.43
C LEU A 541 30.28 -18.14 -17.57
N PHE A 542 31.07 -17.12 -17.29
CA PHE A 542 31.82 -16.42 -18.32
C PHE A 542 33.17 -17.08 -18.64
N PRO A 543 33.63 -17.02 -19.91
CA PRO A 543 34.97 -17.49 -20.32
C PRO A 543 36.07 -16.83 -19.49
N ASP A 544 37.23 -17.51 -19.39
CA ASP A 544 38.43 -16.87 -18.84
C ASP A 544 38.77 -15.61 -19.64
N PRO A 545 39.09 -14.48 -18.96
CA PRO A 545 39.40 -13.22 -19.62
C PRO A 545 40.53 -13.33 -20.65
N ASP A 546 41.50 -14.20 -20.36
CA ASP A 546 42.75 -14.40 -21.11
C ASP A 546 42.68 -15.60 -22.09
N GLY A 547 41.54 -16.28 -22.18
CA GLY A 547 41.34 -17.42 -23.08
C GLY A 547 40.97 -17.01 -24.52
N ALA A 548 41.37 -17.83 -25.50
CA ALA A 548 41.07 -17.65 -26.92
C ALA A 548 39.55 -17.75 -27.27
N ALA A 549 38.72 -18.22 -26.34
CA ALA A 549 37.27 -18.28 -26.49
C ALA A 549 36.66 -16.86 -26.54
N GLY A 550 36.15 -16.52 -27.72
CA GLY A 550 35.87 -15.17 -28.21
C GLY A 550 34.94 -14.28 -27.40
N ARG A 551 35.02 -12.97 -27.70
CA ARG A 551 34.10 -11.88 -27.27
C ARG A 551 32.61 -12.30 -27.36
N TRP A 552 32.25 -13.07 -28.38
CA TRP A 552 30.89 -13.60 -28.61
C TRP A 552 30.37 -14.47 -27.46
N SER A 553 31.21 -15.31 -26.85
CA SER A 553 30.78 -16.17 -25.73
C SER A 553 30.50 -15.40 -24.43
N ALA A 554 31.17 -14.25 -24.24
CA ALA A 554 30.87 -13.35 -23.13
C ALA A 554 29.63 -12.48 -23.39
N ALA A 555 29.31 -12.19 -24.66
CA ALA A 555 28.10 -11.48 -25.05
C ALA A 555 26.83 -12.37 -24.99
N ALA A 556 26.98 -13.69 -25.10
CA ALA A 556 25.86 -14.62 -25.06
C ALA A 556 25.09 -14.60 -23.72
N VAL A 557 25.80 -14.45 -22.59
CA VAL A 557 25.20 -14.46 -21.24
C VAL A 557 24.17 -13.31 -21.06
N PRO A 558 24.54 -12.02 -21.24
CA PRO A 558 23.55 -10.95 -21.20
C PRO A 558 22.53 -11.02 -22.36
N GLY A 559 22.92 -11.58 -23.52
CA GLY A 559 22.02 -11.78 -24.66
C GLY A 559 20.84 -12.70 -24.32
N VAL A 560 21.05 -13.79 -23.59
CA VAL A 560 19.97 -14.69 -23.15
C VAL A 560 19.02 -13.97 -22.20
N ALA A 561 19.53 -13.20 -21.23
CA ALA A 561 18.69 -12.43 -20.32
C ALA A 561 17.85 -11.36 -21.05
N ALA A 562 18.44 -10.68 -22.04
CA ALA A 562 17.72 -9.71 -22.87
C ALA A 562 16.64 -10.36 -23.74
N VAL A 563 16.91 -11.53 -24.33
CA VAL A 563 15.91 -12.30 -25.08
C VAL A 563 14.78 -12.78 -24.18
N LEU A 564 15.09 -13.23 -22.96
CA LEU A 564 14.07 -13.62 -22.00
C LEU A 564 13.20 -12.42 -21.59
N ALA A 565 13.81 -11.26 -21.32
CA ALA A 565 13.05 -10.04 -21.02
C ALA A 565 12.10 -9.66 -22.16
N ALA A 566 12.59 -9.66 -23.40
CA ALA A 566 11.76 -9.38 -24.57
C ALA A 566 10.65 -10.42 -24.78
N ALA A 567 10.95 -11.72 -24.59
CA ALA A 567 9.97 -12.79 -24.69
C ALA A 567 8.87 -12.63 -23.63
N CYS A 568 9.23 -12.33 -22.38
CA CYS A 568 8.27 -12.06 -21.31
C CYS A 568 7.41 -10.83 -21.60
N VAL A 569 7.96 -9.75 -22.15
CA VAL A 569 7.16 -8.58 -22.60
C VAL A 569 6.15 -8.99 -23.68
N VAL A 570 6.59 -9.74 -24.68
CA VAL A 570 5.71 -10.19 -25.78
C VAL A 570 4.60 -11.09 -25.26
N VAL A 571 4.92 -12.06 -24.38
CA VAL A 571 3.91 -12.93 -23.75
C VAL A 571 2.98 -12.11 -22.86
N GLY A 572 3.50 -11.16 -22.08
CA GLY A 572 2.69 -10.26 -21.26
C GLY A 572 1.68 -9.48 -22.10
N LEU A 573 2.11 -8.86 -23.21
CA LEU A 573 1.22 -8.15 -24.13
C LEU A 573 0.17 -9.06 -24.80
N GLN A 574 0.44 -10.36 -24.91
CA GLN A 574 -0.52 -11.33 -25.45
C GLN A 574 -1.54 -11.79 -24.41
N VAL A 575 -1.10 -12.00 -23.16
CA VAL A 575 -1.87 -12.58 -22.07
C VAL A 575 -2.73 -11.54 -21.35
N ASP A 576 -2.15 -10.38 -21.09
CA ASP A 576 -2.87 -9.21 -20.61
C ASP A 576 -3.53 -8.56 -21.82
N ARG A 577 -4.86 -8.47 -21.83
CA ARG A 577 -5.63 -7.77 -22.87
C ARG A 577 -6.86 -7.18 -22.22
N PHE A 578 -7.24 -5.99 -22.67
CA PHE A 578 -8.46 -5.37 -22.19
C PHE A 578 -9.70 -6.06 -22.75
N GLY A 579 -10.74 -6.13 -21.93
CA GLY A 579 -12.04 -6.74 -22.24
C GLY A 579 -12.98 -6.59 -21.04
N ALA A 580 -14.18 -7.17 -21.11
CA ALA A 580 -15.20 -6.98 -20.06
C ALA A 580 -14.74 -7.41 -18.65
N ALA A 581 -13.93 -8.47 -18.53
CA ALA A 581 -13.42 -8.95 -17.24
C ALA A 581 -12.15 -8.21 -16.75
N THR A 582 -11.48 -7.47 -17.63
CA THR A 582 -10.24 -6.75 -17.35
C THR A 582 -10.26 -5.44 -18.14
N PRO A 583 -11.14 -4.48 -17.78
CA PRO A 583 -11.37 -3.29 -18.59
C PRO A 583 -10.22 -2.29 -18.52
N VAL A 584 -10.24 -1.33 -19.44
CA VAL A 584 -9.46 -0.09 -19.31
C VAL A 584 -10.12 0.76 -18.22
N PRO A 585 -9.41 1.17 -17.16
CA PRO A 585 -9.96 2.11 -16.18
C PRO A 585 -10.13 3.49 -16.83
N SER A 586 -11.28 4.12 -16.59
CA SER A 586 -11.64 5.42 -17.16
C SER A 586 -12.40 6.27 -16.15
N GLN A 587 -11.94 7.48 -15.94
CA GLN A 587 -12.44 8.44 -14.97
C GLN A 587 -12.98 9.68 -15.70
N LEU A 588 -14.22 10.03 -15.38
CA LEU A 588 -14.90 11.21 -15.92
C LEU A 588 -15.77 11.83 -14.83
N VAL A 589 -15.77 13.15 -14.75
CA VAL A 589 -16.55 13.95 -13.81
C VAL A 589 -17.37 14.96 -14.60
N TYR A 590 -18.60 15.19 -14.15
CA TYR A 590 -19.39 16.34 -14.55
C TYR A 590 -19.41 17.39 -13.44
N ALA A 591 -18.99 18.60 -13.73
CA ALA A 591 -19.02 19.73 -12.80
C ALA A 591 -19.92 20.84 -13.34
N LEU A 592 -20.87 21.32 -12.52
CA LEU A 592 -21.78 22.42 -12.87
C LEU A 592 -21.68 23.51 -11.82
N ASP A 593 -21.38 24.73 -12.25
CA ASP A 593 -21.51 25.91 -11.42
C ASP A 593 -22.79 26.67 -11.78
N THR A 594 -23.75 26.67 -10.86
CA THR A 594 -25.07 27.27 -11.12
C THR A 594 -25.08 28.79 -11.02
N ASP A 595 -24.04 29.39 -10.42
CA ASP A 595 -23.90 30.85 -10.33
C ASP A 595 -23.54 31.46 -11.69
N SER A 596 -22.59 30.85 -12.41
CA SER A 596 -22.22 31.22 -13.78
C SER A 596 -23.12 30.58 -14.84
N GLY A 597 -23.74 29.43 -14.53
CA GLY A 597 -24.47 28.61 -15.49
C GLY A 597 -23.55 27.80 -16.41
N GLU A 598 -22.26 27.70 -16.08
CA GLU A 598 -21.24 26.97 -16.84
C GLU A 598 -21.07 25.54 -16.31
N ALA A 599 -20.78 24.61 -17.21
CA ALA A 599 -20.53 23.22 -16.88
C ALA A 599 -19.30 22.69 -17.62
N TRP A 600 -18.64 21.71 -17.02
CA TRP A 600 -17.41 21.10 -17.52
C TRP A 600 -17.42 19.59 -17.38
N TRP A 601 -16.84 18.94 -18.37
CA TRP A 601 -16.31 17.60 -18.23
C TRP A 601 -14.88 17.69 -17.72
N ALA A 602 -14.54 16.89 -16.72
CA ALA A 602 -13.20 16.84 -16.14
C ALA A 602 -12.71 15.41 -15.99
N SER A 603 -11.40 15.22 -16.14
CA SER A 603 -10.74 13.95 -15.90
C SER A 603 -9.34 14.12 -15.33
N GLY A 604 -8.99 13.31 -14.32
CA GLY A 604 -7.65 13.16 -13.77
C GLY A 604 -6.76 12.21 -14.57
N GLU A 605 -7.28 11.55 -15.61
CA GLU A 605 -6.48 10.66 -16.48
C GLU A 605 -5.29 11.43 -17.06
N SER A 606 -4.09 10.86 -16.97
CA SER A 606 -2.87 11.46 -17.51
C SER A 606 -2.80 11.36 -19.05
N SER A 607 -3.50 10.38 -19.61
CA SER A 607 -3.64 10.17 -21.04
C SER A 607 -5.07 9.71 -21.35
N PRO A 608 -6.04 10.64 -21.49
CA PRO A 608 -7.44 10.31 -21.70
C PRO A 608 -7.65 9.29 -22.84
N GLY A 609 -8.36 8.21 -22.55
CA GLY A 609 -8.67 7.16 -23.53
C GLY A 609 -9.69 7.60 -24.60
N ASP A 610 -10.01 6.73 -25.56
CA ASP A 610 -10.93 7.03 -26.67
C ASP A 610 -12.34 7.44 -26.23
N HIS A 611 -12.78 7.03 -25.04
CA HIS A 611 -14.05 7.43 -24.45
C HIS A 611 -13.92 8.80 -23.78
N THR A 612 -13.08 8.91 -22.74
CA THR A 612 -12.86 10.16 -21.98
C THR A 612 -12.42 11.31 -22.88
N GLY A 613 -11.53 11.06 -23.84
CA GLY A 613 -10.99 12.06 -24.78
C GLY A 613 -12.02 12.68 -25.72
N ARG A 614 -13.28 12.21 -25.75
CA ARG A 614 -14.39 12.88 -26.46
C ARG A 614 -14.93 14.09 -25.70
N TYR A 615 -14.73 14.09 -24.38
CA TYR A 615 -15.28 15.09 -23.47
C TYR A 615 -14.27 16.14 -23.07
N VAL A 616 -12.97 15.85 -23.22
CA VAL A 616 -11.87 16.72 -22.75
C VAL A 616 -10.92 17.06 -23.91
N ASP A 617 -10.59 18.34 -24.04
CA ASP A 617 -9.80 18.89 -25.15
C ASP A 617 -8.59 19.74 -24.72
N ARG A 618 -8.50 20.07 -23.43
CA ARG A 618 -7.45 20.93 -22.86
C ARG A 618 -6.97 20.43 -21.50
N ARG A 619 -5.81 20.91 -21.07
CA ARG A 619 -5.28 20.73 -19.70
C ARG A 619 -5.41 22.04 -18.92
N GLY A 620 -5.81 21.96 -17.66
CA GLY A 620 -5.89 23.11 -16.76
C GLY A 620 -6.61 22.79 -15.46
N GLU A 621 -6.81 23.82 -14.64
CA GLU A 621 -7.61 23.76 -13.41
C GLU A 621 -9.04 24.21 -13.71
N LEU A 622 -10.00 23.71 -12.91
CA LEU A 622 -11.38 24.21 -12.99
C LEU A 622 -11.43 25.67 -12.51
N PRO A 623 -12.31 26.52 -13.10
CA PRO A 623 -12.43 27.92 -12.68
C PRO A 623 -12.91 28.10 -11.23
N VAL A 624 -13.52 27.05 -10.67
CA VAL A 624 -14.02 27.01 -9.31
C VAL A 624 -13.67 25.67 -8.67
N ASP A 625 -13.42 25.68 -7.37
CA ASP A 625 -13.01 24.50 -6.63
C ASP A 625 -14.17 23.51 -6.46
N PHE A 626 -13.89 22.22 -6.63
CA PHE A 626 -14.83 21.13 -6.37
C PHE A 626 -14.11 20.04 -5.57
N PRO A 627 -14.83 19.28 -4.71
CA PRO A 627 -14.26 18.15 -3.98
C PRO A 627 -13.49 17.20 -4.90
N TYR A 628 -12.34 16.69 -4.45
CA TYR A 628 -11.40 15.82 -5.18
C TYR A 628 -10.70 16.41 -6.41
N LEU A 629 -11.13 17.59 -6.88
CA LEU A 629 -10.66 18.23 -8.11
C LEU A 629 -9.88 19.53 -7.87
N ALA A 630 -10.14 20.21 -6.75
CA ALA A 630 -9.54 21.49 -6.40
C ALA A 630 -8.00 21.44 -6.42
N GLY A 631 -7.37 22.47 -6.99
CA GLY A 631 -5.91 22.61 -7.05
C GLY A 631 -5.17 21.56 -7.89
N ARG A 632 -5.87 20.81 -8.75
CA ARG A 632 -5.28 19.77 -9.61
C ARG A 632 -5.31 20.17 -11.07
N GLU A 633 -4.23 19.87 -11.79
CA GLU A 633 -4.21 19.93 -13.25
C GLU A 633 -5.00 18.74 -13.83
N LEU A 634 -6.08 19.04 -14.54
CA LEU A 634 -7.04 18.09 -15.08
C LEU A 634 -7.07 18.16 -16.60
N ALA A 635 -7.53 17.09 -17.25
CA ALA A 635 -8.05 17.17 -18.61
C ALA A 635 -9.48 17.71 -18.54
N LEU A 636 -9.78 18.78 -19.27
CA LEU A 636 -11.03 19.52 -19.21
C LEU A 636 -11.66 19.65 -20.58
N GLY A 637 -12.98 19.79 -20.63
CA GLY A 637 -13.72 20.26 -21.79
C GLY A 637 -15.04 20.89 -21.36
N ASP A 638 -15.60 21.75 -22.20
CA ASP A 638 -16.87 22.41 -21.90
C ASP A 638 -18.02 21.40 -22.01
N ALA A 639 -18.97 21.48 -21.09
CA ALA A 639 -20.16 20.64 -21.09
C ALA A 639 -21.43 21.48 -21.24
N GLU A 640 -22.48 20.87 -21.80
CA GLU A 640 -23.80 21.49 -21.78
C GLU A 640 -24.36 21.43 -20.35
N ALA A 641 -24.84 22.58 -19.86
CA ALA A 641 -25.41 22.70 -18.53
C ALA A 641 -26.71 21.88 -18.41
N ALA A 642 -26.68 20.88 -17.54
CA ALA A 642 -27.82 20.06 -17.19
C ALA A 642 -28.79 20.85 -16.31
N ALA A 643 -30.08 20.53 -16.38
CA ALA A 643 -31.12 21.11 -15.52
C ALA A 643 -31.08 20.50 -14.10
N LEU A 644 -29.93 20.60 -13.43
CA LEU A 644 -29.72 20.12 -12.08
C LEU A 644 -29.93 21.26 -11.08
N ALA A 645 -30.65 20.98 -10.00
CA ALA A 645 -30.87 21.95 -8.95
C ALA A 645 -29.63 22.01 -8.02
N PRO A 646 -29.09 23.20 -7.69
CA PRO A 646 -28.04 23.30 -6.68
C PRO A 646 -28.59 22.98 -5.28
N PRO A 647 -27.73 22.69 -4.29
CA PRO A 647 -28.13 22.59 -2.90
C PRO A 647 -28.90 23.84 -2.43
N GLU A 648 -29.93 23.65 -1.61
CA GLU A 648 -30.66 24.74 -0.99
C GLU A 648 -30.02 25.13 0.35
N VAL A 649 -29.74 26.42 0.54
CA VAL A 649 -29.22 26.95 1.80
C VAL A 649 -30.27 27.84 2.45
N THR A 650 -30.76 27.41 3.61
CA THR A 650 -31.69 28.20 4.44
C THR A 650 -30.98 28.71 5.68
N VAL A 651 -30.94 30.03 5.87
CA VAL A 651 -30.41 30.62 7.11
C VAL A 651 -31.43 30.43 8.23
N LEU A 652 -31.07 29.64 9.24
CA LEU A 652 -31.91 29.38 10.41
C LEU A 652 -31.73 30.45 11.49
N SER A 653 -30.50 30.92 11.68
CA SER A 653 -30.16 32.01 12.60
C SER A 653 -28.96 32.79 12.10
N ASP A 654 -28.96 34.10 12.34
CA ASP A 654 -27.82 35.00 12.11
C ASP A 654 -27.89 36.09 13.18
N ALA A 655 -26.99 36.01 14.15
CA ALA A 655 -27.03 36.88 15.33
C ALA A 655 -25.63 37.30 15.75
N GLU A 656 -25.52 38.47 16.38
CA GLU A 656 -24.28 38.89 17.02
C GLU A 656 -24.32 38.50 18.51
N VAL A 657 -23.40 37.62 18.93
CA VAL A 657 -23.28 37.10 20.29
C VAL A 657 -21.86 37.33 20.79
N GLY A 658 -21.71 38.17 21.81
CA GLY A 658 -20.40 38.41 22.44
C GLY A 658 -19.34 39.01 21.51
N GLY A 659 -19.75 39.83 20.53
CA GLY A 659 -18.84 40.42 19.52
C GLY A 659 -18.44 39.47 18.39
N ARG A 660 -19.12 38.32 18.27
CA ARG A 660 -18.99 37.37 17.16
C ARG A 660 -20.30 37.25 16.43
N ARG A 661 -20.26 37.10 15.11
CA ARG A 661 -21.44 36.74 14.33
C ARG A 661 -21.61 35.22 14.35
N GLU A 662 -22.72 34.73 14.89
CA GLU A 662 -23.08 33.32 14.88
C GLU A 662 -24.14 33.06 13.81
N VAL A 663 -23.80 32.22 12.84
CA VAL A 663 -24.67 31.84 11.73
C VAL A 663 -24.98 30.36 11.82
N THR A 664 -26.25 30.00 11.69
CA THR A 664 -26.69 28.61 11.50
C THR A 664 -27.43 28.50 10.18
N VAL A 665 -27.01 27.57 9.33
CA VAL A 665 -27.65 27.27 8.05
C VAL A 665 -28.12 25.81 8.01
N GLN A 666 -29.23 25.58 7.34
CA GLN A 666 -29.63 24.26 6.84
C GLN A 666 -29.21 24.16 5.39
N VAL A 667 -28.45 23.12 5.05
CA VAL A 667 -28.05 22.83 3.68
C VAL A 667 -28.74 21.55 3.24
N THR A 668 -29.69 21.66 2.31
CA THR A 668 -30.52 20.55 1.84
C THR A 668 -30.16 20.20 0.39
N PRO A 669 -29.59 19.03 0.12
CA PRO A 669 -29.44 18.52 -1.24
C PRO A 669 -30.80 18.42 -1.93
N ARG A 670 -30.87 18.81 -3.21
CA ARG A 670 -32.11 18.74 -4.01
C ARG A 670 -32.08 17.65 -5.07
N ARG A 671 -31.01 16.87 -5.10
CA ARG A 671 -30.77 15.78 -6.03
C ARG A 671 -30.86 14.46 -5.27
N ASP A 672 -31.30 13.41 -5.95
CA ASP A 672 -31.30 12.07 -5.37
C ASP A 672 -29.87 11.51 -5.33
N GLY A 673 -29.58 10.63 -4.36
CA GLY A 673 -28.29 9.92 -4.30
C GLY A 673 -27.07 10.82 -4.02
N VAL A 674 -27.26 11.98 -3.37
CA VAL A 674 -26.14 12.80 -2.91
C VAL A 674 -25.37 12.06 -1.82
N ARG A 675 -24.10 11.78 -2.10
CA ARG A 675 -23.20 11.08 -1.18
C ARG A 675 -22.32 12.02 -0.35
N LEU A 676 -22.15 13.27 -0.80
CA LEU A 676 -21.40 14.29 -0.07
C LEU A 676 -21.98 15.69 -0.28
N VAL A 677 -21.78 16.55 0.72
CA VAL A 677 -22.00 18.00 0.65
C VAL A 677 -20.74 18.70 1.13
N ALA A 678 -20.14 19.54 0.29
CA ALA A 678 -19.02 20.38 0.66
C ALA A 678 -19.45 21.85 0.84
N LEU A 679 -18.90 22.51 1.85
CA LEU A 679 -19.14 23.90 2.18
C LEU A 679 -17.80 24.64 2.15
N ASP A 680 -17.71 25.67 1.32
CA ASP A 680 -16.61 26.64 1.29
C ASP A 680 -17.11 27.93 1.97
N ILE A 681 -16.71 28.08 3.22
CA ILE A 681 -17.06 29.22 4.07
C ILE A 681 -15.93 30.24 4.00
N ARG A 682 -16.22 31.46 3.56
CA ARG A 682 -15.23 32.54 3.46
C ARG A 682 -15.67 33.77 4.27
N ALA A 683 -14.78 34.24 5.14
CA ALA A 683 -14.95 35.42 5.96
C ALA A 683 -13.93 36.50 5.55
N ASP A 684 -14.35 37.43 4.70
CA ASP A 684 -13.45 38.45 4.13
C ASP A 684 -13.07 39.50 5.19
N GLY A 685 -11.82 39.48 5.67
CA GLY A 685 -11.39 40.39 6.74
C GLY A 685 -11.84 39.95 8.14
N GLY A 686 -12.16 38.67 8.30
CA GLY A 686 -12.46 38.03 9.58
C GLY A 686 -11.87 36.62 9.69
N THR A 687 -12.20 35.93 10.77
CA THR A 687 -11.81 34.53 11.02
C THR A 687 -13.01 33.70 11.44
N ILE A 688 -13.08 32.46 10.95
CA ILE A 688 -14.06 31.47 11.38
C ILE A 688 -13.53 30.90 12.69
N ALA A 689 -14.11 31.33 13.81
CA ALA A 689 -13.62 30.99 15.14
C ALA A 689 -14.06 29.59 15.60
N ARG A 690 -15.25 29.14 15.18
CA ARG A 690 -15.83 27.82 15.50
C ARG A 690 -16.76 27.39 14.39
N ALA A 691 -16.87 26.08 14.19
CA ALA A 691 -17.87 25.47 13.33
C ALA A 691 -18.39 24.16 13.94
N ARG A 692 -19.64 23.83 13.63
CA ARG A 692 -20.31 22.60 14.03
C ARG A 692 -21.16 22.06 12.89
N VAL A 693 -21.19 20.74 12.75
CA VAL A 693 -22.08 20.01 11.83
C VAL A 693 -23.00 19.15 12.65
N ASP A 694 -24.30 19.40 12.53
CA ASP A 694 -25.36 18.68 13.26
C ASP A 694 -25.10 18.59 14.78
N GLY A 695 -24.54 19.67 15.34
CA GLY A 695 -24.19 19.79 16.76
C GLY A 695 -22.80 19.27 17.14
N TRP A 696 -22.12 18.54 16.26
CA TRP A 696 -20.76 18.03 16.45
C TRP A 696 -19.72 19.08 16.09
N ALA A 697 -18.66 19.22 16.89
CA ALA A 697 -17.61 20.20 16.63
C ALA A 697 -16.79 19.80 15.41
N VAL A 698 -16.48 20.79 14.57
CA VAL A 698 -15.42 20.68 13.56
C VAL A 698 -14.07 20.75 14.29
N PRO A 699 -13.05 19.97 13.87
CA PRO A 699 -11.71 20.00 14.49
C PRO A 699 -11.16 21.42 14.65
N GLU A 700 -10.52 21.70 15.78
CA GLU A 700 -10.06 23.06 16.12
C GLU A 700 -8.99 23.57 15.14
N GLU A 701 -8.23 22.66 14.56
CA GLU A 701 -7.15 22.91 13.61
C GLU A 701 -7.66 23.33 12.22
N ALA A 702 -8.91 23.00 11.89
CA ALA A 702 -9.56 23.41 10.66
C ALA A 702 -10.11 24.85 10.74
N VAL A 703 -10.36 25.37 11.94
CA VAL A 703 -10.88 26.73 12.17
C VAL A 703 -9.75 27.72 12.52
N GLY A 704 -10.10 28.94 12.91
CA GLY A 704 -9.14 30.02 13.21
C GLY A 704 -8.58 30.72 11.96
N ARG A 705 -9.22 30.54 10.81
CA ARG A 705 -8.78 31.03 9.49
C ARG A 705 -9.86 31.84 8.80
N SER A 706 -9.50 32.56 7.74
CA SER A 706 -10.46 33.32 6.92
C SER A 706 -11.31 32.42 6.01
N SER A 707 -10.95 31.16 5.85
CA SER A 707 -11.69 30.17 5.06
C SER A 707 -11.75 28.82 5.78
N LEU A 708 -12.84 28.10 5.56
CA LEU A 708 -13.03 26.72 5.99
C LEU A 708 -13.66 25.94 4.82
N TRP A 709 -12.97 24.90 4.38
CA TRP A 709 -13.54 23.88 3.50
C TRP A 709 -14.01 22.70 4.36
N LEU A 710 -15.30 22.40 4.31
CA LEU A 710 -15.90 21.33 5.10
C LEU A 710 -16.62 20.37 4.16
N THR A 711 -16.18 19.12 4.10
CA THR A 711 -16.88 18.05 3.38
C THR A 711 -17.65 17.18 4.37
N VAL A 712 -18.96 17.00 4.15
CA VAL A 712 -19.81 16.10 4.91
C VAL A 712 -20.23 14.95 4.01
N HIS A 713 -19.72 13.76 4.29
CA HIS A 713 -20.08 12.51 3.61
C HIS A 713 -21.34 11.90 4.24
N ALA A 714 -22.06 11.09 3.46
CA ALA A 714 -23.31 10.47 3.87
C ALA A 714 -24.32 11.47 4.48
N PRO A 715 -24.59 12.62 3.82
CA PRO A 715 -25.54 13.60 4.34
C PRO A 715 -26.93 12.98 4.42
N ARG A 716 -27.73 13.42 5.39
CA ARG A 716 -29.12 12.97 5.49
C ARG A 716 -29.93 13.54 4.32
N ALA A 717 -31.05 12.87 3.99
CA ALA A 717 -31.96 13.35 2.95
C ALA A 717 -32.58 14.74 3.26
N ASP A 718 -32.75 15.08 4.55
CA ASP A 718 -33.18 16.40 5.01
C ASP A 718 -32.03 17.42 5.06
N GLY A 719 -30.81 17.00 4.73
CA GLY A 719 -29.62 17.84 4.65
C GLY A 719 -28.75 17.81 5.91
N VAL A 720 -27.89 18.82 6.02
CA VAL A 720 -26.96 19.01 7.14
C VAL A 720 -27.14 20.40 7.73
N GLN A 721 -27.17 20.49 9.06
CA GLN A 721 -27.18 21.77 9.76
C GLN A 721 -25.74 22.18 10.08
N VAL A 722 -25.33 23.35 9.61
CA VAL A 722 -23.99 23.88 9.88
C VAL A 722 -24.09 25.18 10.65
N ALA A 723 -23.49 25.21 11.83
CA ALA A 723 -23.41 26.39 12.69
C ALA A 723 -21.96 26.85 12.79
N PHE A 724 -21.68 28.11 12.50
CA PHE A 724 -20.32 28.66 12.60
C PHE A 724 -20.32 30.08 13.13
N SER A 725 -19.23 30.46 13.80
CA SER A 725 -19.04 31.79 14.36
C SER A 725 -17.89 32.50 13.66
N VAL A 726 -18.10 33.76 13.28
CA VAL A 726 -17.11 34.61 12.62
C VAL A 726 -16.72 35.77 13.54
N GLU A 727 -15.42 36.02 13.66
CA GLU A 727 -14.86 37.22 14.26
C GLU A 727 -14.48 38.21 13.14
N GLY A 728 -14.98 39.44 13.23
CA GLY A 728 -14.74 40.51 12.25
C GLY A 728 -16.01 40.98 11.53
N ASP A 729 -15.94 42.19 10.96
CA ASP A 729 -17.11 42.92 10.41
C ASP A 729 -17.29 42.74 8.89
N GLY A 730 -16.52 41.82 8.32
CA GLY A 730 -16.50 41.52 6.90
C GLY A 730 -17.75 40.77 6.40
N PRO A 731 -18.01 40.78 5.08
CA PRO A 731 -19.02 39.91 4.51
C PRO A 731 -18.63 38.43 4.65
N VAL A 732 -19.65 37.58 4.80
CA VAL A 732 -19.49 36.11 4.77
C VAL A 732 -20.15 35.57 3.50
N ALA A 733 -19.39 34.75 2.78
CA ALA A 733 -19.88 33.98 1.65
C ALA A 733 -19.89 32.49 2.00
N LEU A 734 -20.96 31.81 1.60
CA LEU A 734 -21.08 30.36 1.72
C LEU A 734 -21.35 29.79 0.33
N ARG A 735 -20.38 29.06 -0.21
CA ARG A 735 -20.58 28.24 -1.41
C ARG A 735 -20.79 26.81 -0.99
N VAL A 736 -21.81 26.17 -1.55
CA VAL A 736 -22.12 24.77 -1.28
C VAL A 736 -22.03 23.99 -2.56
N VAL A 737 -21.43 22.80 -2.47
CA VAL A 737 -21.35 21.81 -3.53
C VAL A 737 -22.03 20.54 -3.03
N ASP A 738 -22.94 19.93 -3.78
CA ASP A 738 -23.30 18.53 -3.56
C ASP A 738 -22.66 17.63 -4.61
N GLY A 739 -22.38 16.39 -4.21
CA GLY A 739 -21.80 15.34 -5.07
C GLY A 739 -22.69 14.10 -5.09
N SER A 740 -22.96 13.57 -6.28
CA SER A 740 -23.69 12.32 -6.49
C SER A 740 -23.01 11.47 -7.57
N ASP A 741 -23.30 10.18 -7.60
CA ASP A 741 -22.76 9.28 -8.62
C ASP A 741 -23.65 9.13 -9.84
N GLY A 742 -23.02 8.84 -10.98
CA GLY A 742 -23.70 8.42 -12.19
C GLY A 742 -23.87 9.54 -13.21
N LEU A 743 -23.21 9.38 -14.35
CA LEU A 743 -23.25 10.36 -15.45
C LEU A 743 -24.43 10.15 -16.42
N ARG A 744 -25.21 9.07 -16.23
CA ARG A 744 -26.31 8.70 -17.15
C ARG A 744 -27.42 9.75 -17.14
N GLY A 745 -27.83 10.16 -18.34
CA GLY A 745 -28.90 11.16 -18.53
C GLY A 745 -28.40 12.60 -18.55
N LEU A 746 -27.10 12.84 -18.31
CA LEU A 746 -26.50 14.16 -18.51
C LEU A 746 -26.38 14.48 -20.01
N PRO A 747 -26.52 15.77 -20.39
CA PRO A 747 -26.35 16.20 -21.78
C PRO A 747 -25.01 15.77 -22.37
N GLY A 748 -25.06 15.13 -23.54
CA GLY A 748 -23.86 14.69 -24.27
C GLY A 748 -23.16 13.44 -23.73
N PHE A 749 -23.58 12.89 -22.57
CA PHE A 749 -22.98 11.66 -22.05
C PHE A 749 -23.42 10.41 -22.82
N GLU A 750 -22.45 9.65 -23.31
CA GLU A 750 -22.59 8.31 -23.86
C GLU A 750 -22.06 7.28 -22.86
N ALA A 751 -22.72 6.12 -22.77
CA ALA A 751 -22.23 5.03 -21.93
C ALA A 751 -20.88 4.50 -22.41
N ARG A 752 -20.04 4.05 -21.47
CA ARG A 752 -18.75 3.42 -21.77
C ARG A 752 -18.93 2.23 -22.73
N PRO A 753 -18.04 2.07 -23.72
CA PRO A 753 -18.05 0.89 -24.58
C PRO A 753 -17.60 -0.35 -23.79
N GLU A 754 -17.87 -1.53 -24.35
CA GLU A 754 -17.39 -2.79 -23.78
C GLU A 754 -15.85 -2.79 -23.64
N GLY A 755 -15.36 -3.19 -22.47
CA GLY A 755 -13.94 -3.22 -22.15
C GLY A 755 -13.35 -1.90 -21.64
N VAL A 756 -14.18 -0.90 -21.34
CA VAL A 756 -13.83 0.31 -20.59
C VAL A 756 -14.78 0.41 -19.40
N ASP A 757 -14.26 0.70 -18.22
CA ASP A 757 -15.06 0.79 -17.00
C ASP A 757 -14.56 1.90 -16.07
N ALA A 758 -15.31 2.21 -15.01
CA ALA A 758 -14.92 3.22 -14.03
C ALA A 758 -13.54 2.92 -13.44
N ALA A 759 -12.68 3.94 -13.37
CA ALA A 759 -11.40 3.82 -12.69
C ALA A 759 -11.59 3.74 -11.16
N GLY A 760 -10.63 3.15 -10.45
CA GLY A 760 -10.65 3.08 -9.00
C GLY A 760 -10.25 4.39 -8.32
N THR A 761 -11.12 5.41 -8.42
CA THR A 761 -10.93 6.71 -7.77
C THR A 761 -12.27 7.22 -7.25
N HIS A 762 -12.28 7.91 -6.10
CA HIS A 762 -13.51 8.51 -5.55
C HIS A 762 -14.15 9.54 -6.51
N SER A 763 -13.39 10.15 -7.41
CA SER A 763 -13.92 11.08 -8.41
C SER A 763 -14.46 10.40 -9.68
N SER A 764 -14.47 9.07 -9.79
CA SER A 764 -15.00 8.40 -10.99
C SER A 764 -16.52 8.45 -11.02
N ASP A 765 -17.07 8.87 -12.16
CA ASP A 765 -18.52 9.04 -12.39
C ASP A 765 -19.21 10.04 -11.46
N LEU A 766 -18.42 10.92 -10.85
CA LEU A 766 -18.91 11.94 -9.93
C LEU A 766 -19.62 13.08 -10.69
N VAL A 767 -20.73 13.54 -10.13
CA VAL A 767 -21.50 14.71 -10.57
C VAL A 767 -21.53 15.72 -9.44
N VAL A 768 -20.82 16.83 -9.61
CA VAL A 768 -20.77 17.94 -8.63
C VAL A 768 -21.54 19.15 -9.13
N VAL A 769 -22.38 19.71 -8.25
CA VAL A 769 -23.18 20.91 -8.54
C VAL A 769 -22.97 21.93 -7.45
N SER A 770 -22.50 23.13 -7.80
CA SER A 770 -22.29 24.23 -6.86
C SER A 770 -23.34 25.32 -6.96
N GLY A 771 -23.59 25.99 -5.83
CA GLY A 771 -24.32 27.25 -5.76
C GLY A 771 -23.85 28.10 -4.58
N THR A 772 -23.79 29.43 -4.77
CA THR A 772 -23.32 30.35 -3.73
C THR A 772 -24.48 31.11 -3.09
N THR A 773 -24.51 31.11 -1.76
CA THR A 773 -25.41 31.95 -0.97
C THR A 773 -24.61 33.05 -0.27
N SER A 774 -24.87 34.30 -0.65
CA SER A 774 -24.30 35.45 0.07
C SER A 774 -25.07 35.69 1.37
N LEU A 775 -24.36 35.63 2.49
CA LEU A 775 -24.95 35.86 3.81
C LEU A 775 -24.87 37.33 4.23
N GLY A 776 -24.23 38.20 3.43
CA GLY A 776 -24.16 39.65 3.67
C GLY A 776 -23.41 40.02 4.96
N ARG A 777 -23.67 41.22 5.50
CA ARG A 777 -23.27 41.67 6.86
C ARG A 777 -24.44 41.49 7.83
N VAL A 778 -24.16 41.42 9.14
CA VAL A 778 -25.19 41.31 10.21
C VAL A 778 -26.33 42.29 9.94
N ARG A 779 -27.57 41.79 9.82
CA ARG A 779 -28.75 42.66 9.86
C ARG A 779 -29.05 42.96 11.32
N PRO A 780 -29.11 44.25 11.71
CA PRO A 780 -29.27 44.67 13.10
C PRO A 780 -30.61 44.27 13.70
#